data_AF-A0A7G2ENP3-F1
#
_entry.id   AF-A0A7G2ENP3-F1
#
_cell.length_a   1.000
_cell.length_b   1.000
_cell.length_c   1.000
_cell.angle_alpha   90.00
_cell.angle_beta   90.00
_cell.angle_gamma   90.00
#
_symmetry.space_group_name_H-M   'P 1'
#
loop_
_entity.id
_entity.type
_entity.pdbx_description
1 polymer ?
#
loop_
_entity_poly.entity_id
_entity_poly.type
_entity_poly.pdbx_seq_one_letter_code
_entity_poly.pdbx_strand_id
1 'polypeptide(L)'
;MLEGLVRDTSFKWLLGKQSSFDEEIEEMGRSPSAGTNWIPELSPIANVVVRRCSKILGVSANELRDSFKQEAFESLKQPSLFPRNFLEYCCFRALSLSVGVTGHLADKKFRRLTFDMMVVWEVPAVASQALLSVEEDATVSLEAFSRIAPAVPIIADVIICDNLFQMLTSSTGGRLQFSVYDKYLHGLERAIKKMRTQSESSLLSGVRSKREKILEIDGTVTTQPVLEHVGISTWPGRLILTDHSLYFEALKVVSYDTPKRYHLSEDLKQIIKPELTGPWGTRLFDKAVSYQSISLSEPVVMEFPELKGHTRRDYWLTIIQEVLYVHRYINKYKITGLARDEALSKAVLGVMRVQALQELNLTNAMRYENLLPFNLCDQLPGGDLILETLAEMSTSRELHRSNKSKDTGTLHSSASDMVSQLGSVFGGSSPRSRRETSSLVVGEVVVGDVNPLERAVKESRKKYEKVVLAQETINGVKMGGIDTNLAVMKELMLPIMETWNLILSVVYWDDPTKSSVFCLLTTFIIWRGWLVYVFALASLFSAIFMVLTRCFSREKLMIELKVTAPPPMNTMEQLLAVQNGISELEQNIQDANIVLLKFRALLFSLFPQASQKFAIAIVVAATMMAFVPGRYLLSVVFVELFTRYSPPRRASTERLIRRLREWWFSIPAAPVVLLHDKNNKKKKN
;
A
#
# COMPACT_ATOMS: atom_id res chain seq x y z
N MET A 1 64.25 -30.75 18.33
CA MET A 1 63.03 -31.26 19.00
C MET A 1 62.83 -30.43 20.26
N LEU A 2 61.61 -29.91 20.49
CA LEU A 2 61.21 -28.95 21.56
C LEU A 2 61.48 -27.45 21.32
N GLU A 3 60.91 -26.88 20.25
CA GLU A 3 60.77 -25.41 20.17
C GLU A 3 59.54 -24.92 19.37
N GLY A 4 58.52 -25.78 19.21
CA GLY A 4 57.38 -25.50 18.30
C GLY A 4 55.98 -25.61 18.89
N LEU A 5 55.80 -25.71 20.22
CA LEU A 5 54.50 -26.14 20.76
C LEU A 5 53.95 -25.34 21.96
N VAL A 6 54.30 -24.05 22.13
CA VAL A 6 53.71 -23.24 23.23
C VAL A 6 53.39 -21.78 22.87
N ARG A 7 53.79 -21.25 21.70
CA ARG A 7 53.83 -19.79 21.52
C ARG A 7 52.66 -19.12 20.79
N ASP A 8 51.76 -19.87 20.15
CA ASP A 8 50.68 -19.27 19.34
C ASP A 8 49.31 -19.16 20.05
N THR A 9 49.11 -19.83 21.18
CA THR A 9 47.83 -19.80 21.92
C THR A 9 47.81 -18.82 23.09
N SER A 10 48.95 -18.45 23.68
CA SER A 10 48.96 -17.68 24.93
C SER A 10 48.89 -16.16 24.77
N PHE A 11 49.19 -15.62 23.57
CA PHE A 11 49.27 -14.17 23.35
C PHE A 11 48.03 -13.55 22.65
N LYS A 12 47.09 -14.35 22.14
CA LYS A 12 45.81 -13.83 21.59
C LYS A 12 44.85 -13.33 22.68
N TRP A 13 44.93 -13.87 23.89
CA TRP A 13 44.04 -13.51 25.01
C TRP A 13 44.27 -12.08 25.56
N LEU A 14 45.45 -11.49 25.30
CA LEU A 14 45.87 -10.21 25.89
C LEU A 14 45.56 -8.99 25.01
N LEU A 15 45.26 -9.19 23.72
CA LEU A 15 45.14 -8.10 22.74
C LEU A 15 43.89 -8.19 21.84
N GLY A 16 43.13 -9.29 21.86
CA GLY A 16 41.91 -9.45 21.07
C GLY A 16 40.64 -9.35 21.92
N LYS A 17 39.64 -8.59 21.48
CA LYS A 17 38.26 -8.71 21.98
C LYS A 17 37.80 -10.15 21.73
N GLN A 18 37.70 -10.95 22.80
CA GLN A 18 37.20 -12.32 22.71
C GLN A 18 35.73 -12.30 22.28
N SER A 19 35.37 -13.03 21.22
CA SER A 19 33.98 -13.08 20.74
C SER A 19 33.13 -13.94 21.67
N SER A 20 31.82 -13.68 21.74
CA SER A 20 30.89 -14.47 22.57
C SER A 20 30.85 -15.96 22.22
N PHE A 21 31.36 -16.34 21.04
CA PHE A 21 31.40 -17.72 20.59
C PHE A 21 32.71 -18.42 20.99
N ASP A 22 33.81 -17.69 21.16
CA ASP A 22 35.14 -18.29 21.37
C ASP A 22 35.20 -19.10 22.67
N GLU A 23 34.64 -18.56 23.77
CA GLU A 23 34.56 -19.28 25.05
C GLU A 23 33.72 -20.56 24.95
N GLU A 24 32.58 -20.51 24.25
CA GLU A 24 31.70 -21.67 24.10
C GLU A 24 32.27 -22.73 23.15
N ILE A 25 33.02 -22.33 22.14
CA ILE A 25 33.75 -23.24 21.25
C ILE A 25 34.84 -23.96 22.04
N GLU A 26 35.60 -23.25 22.86
CA GLU A 26 36.61 -23.84 23.74
C GLU A 26 36.01 -24.80 24.78
N GLU A 27 34.88 -24.43 25.41
CA GLU A 27 34.16 -25.29 26.35
C GLU A 27 33.67 -26.59 25.68
N MET A 28 33.17 -26.48 24.44
CA MET A 28 32.69 -27.63 23.69
C MET A 28 33.83 -28.57 23.32
N GLY A 29 35.01 -28.03 22.97
CA GLY A 29 36.22 -28.80 22.69
C GLY A 29 36.82 -29.49 23.91
N ARG A 30 36.62 -28.94 25.12
CA ARG A 30 37.11 -29.50 26.39
C ARG A 30 36.16 -30.52 27.04
N SER A 31 34.93 -30.67 26.53
CA SER A 31 33.92 -31.57 27.10
C SER A 31 34.23 -33.05 26.80
N PRO A 32 33.99 -34.00 27.73
CA PRO A 32 34.26 -35.43 27.52
C PRO A 32 33.42 -36.07 26.40
N SER A 33 32.39 -35.38 25.91
CA SER A 33 31.54 -35.75 24.77
C SER A 33 31.87 -34.95 23.48
N ALA A 34 33.04 -34.30 23.40
CA ALA A 34 33.44 -33.40 22.31
C ALA A 34 33.34 -34.04 20.92
N GLY A 35 33.59 -35.34 20.77
CA GLY A 35 33.47 -36.02 19.48
C GLY A 35 32.04 -36.35 19.03
N THR A 36 31.10 -36.47 19.96
CA THR A 36 29.72 -36.93 19.66
C THR A 36 28.76 -35.78 19.41
N ASN A 37 29.08 -34.58 19.89
CA ASN A 37 28.20 -33.40 19.79
C ASN A 37 28.52 -32.47 18.60
N TRP A 38 29.57 -32.79 17.84
CA TRP A 38 29.99 -32.00 16.67
C TRP A 38 29.43 -32.59 15.37
N ILE A 39 28.82 -31.74 14.55
CA ILE A 39 28.35 -32.08 13.22
C ILE A 39 29.37 -31.53 12.21
N PRO A 40 30.09 -32.40 11.48
CA PRO A 40 31.24 -32.01 10.66
C PRO A 40 30.87 -31.13 9.47
N GLU A 41 29.62 -31.19 9.00
CA GLU A 41 29.13 -30.37 7.89
C GLU A 41 28.88 -28.90 8.28
N LEU A 42 28.79 -28.62 9.60
CA LEU A 42 28.47 -27.30 10.15
C LEU A 42 29.73 -26.51 10.56
N SER A 43 29.68 -25.19 10.44
CA SER A 43 30.73 -24.32 10.98
C SER A 43 30.83 -24.43 12.51
N PRO A 44 31.97 -24.06 13.14
CA PRO A 44 32.11 -24.11 14.60
C PRO A 44 31.06 -23.27 15.34
N ILE A 45 30.76 -22.07 14.85
CA ILE A 45 29.70 -21.20 15.40
C ILE A 45 28.30 -21.81 15.19
N ALA A 46 28.07 -22.54 14.08
CA ALA A 46 26.82 -23.26 13.86
C ALA A 46 26.63 -24.42 14.82
N ASN A 47 27.70 -25.16 15.14
CA ASN A 47 27.66 -26.19 16.17
C ASN A 47 27.33 -25.60 17.56
N VAL A 48 27.82 -24.40 17.89
CA VAL A 48 27.45 -23.71 19.14
C VAL A 48 25.95 -23.43 19.19
N VAL A 49 25.38 -22.83 18.14
CA VAL A 49 23.95 -22.53 18.11
C VAL A 49 23.12 -23.80 18.11
N VAL A 50 23.49 -24.84 17.36
CA VAL A 50 22.80 -26.14 17.40
C VAL A 50 22.86 -26.77 18.79
N ARG A 51 23.99 -26.68 19.51
CA ARG A 51 24.11 -27.14 20.91
C ARG A 51 23.19 -26.34 21.84
N ARG A 52 23.04 -25.04 21.65
CA ARG A 52 22.09 -24.22 22.41
C ARG A 52 20.64 -24.64 22.11
N CYS A 53 20.31 -24.86 20.84
CA CYS A 53 18.99 -25.38 20.43
C CYS A 53 18.72 -26.77 21.02
N SER A 54 19.70 -27.67 21.01
CA SER A 54 19.57 -29.03 21.54
C SER A 54 19.34 -29.02 23.05
N LYS A 55 20.04 -28.14 23.79
CA LYS A 55 19.80 -27.89 25.22
C LYS A 55 18.37 -27.40 25.50
N ILE A 56 17.83 -26.50 24.67
CA ILE A 56 16.46 -25.99 24.80
C ILE A 56 15.43 -27.10 24.53
N LEU A 57 15.70 -27.95 23.55
CA LEU A 57 14.82 -29.03 23.12
C LEU A 57 14.96 -30.31 23.99
N GLY A 58 15.96 -30.39 24.87
CA GLY A 58 16.19 -31.58 25.70
C GLY A 58 16.66 -32.82 24.94
N VAL A 59 17.12 -32.67 23.69
CA VAL A 59 17.58 -33.76 22.81
C VAL A 59 19.04 -33.56 22.39
N SER A 60 19.71 -34.62 21.97
CA SER A 60 21.09 -34.52 21.47
C SER A 60 21.16 -33.95 20.05
N ALA A 61 22.30 -33.38 19.68
CA ALA A 61 22.51 -32.84 18.32
C ALA A 61 22.41 -33.94 17.23
N ASN A 62 22.81 -35.17 17.54
CA ASN A 62 22.68 -36.30 16.62
C ASN A 62 21.23 -36.75 16.46
N GLU A 63 20.46 -36.81 17.54
CA GLU A 63 19.02 -37.10 17.47
C GLU A 63 18.27 -36.06 16.64
N LEU A 64 18.64 -34.78 16.76
CA LEU A 64 18.09 -33.72 15.90
C LEU A 64 18.43 -33.94 14.43
N ARG A 65 19.69 -34.31 14.14
CA ARG A 65 20.14 -34.62 12.78
C ARG A 65 19.41 -35.81 12.19
N ASP A 66 19.20 -36.86 12.97
CA ASP A 66 18.51 -38.07 12.52
C ASP A 66 17.01 -37.79 12.34
N SER A 67 16.40 -37.02 13.24
CA SER A 67 15.02 -36.54 13.09
C SER A 67 14.85 -35.70 11.83
N PHE A 68 15.79 -34.79 11.53
CA PHE A 68 15.76 -34.00 10.30
C PHE A 68 15.87 -34.89 9.05
N LYS A 69 16.76 -35.89 9.07
CA LYS A 69 16.90 -36.84 7.95
C LYS A 69 15.64 -37.69 7.73
N GLN A 70 14.86 -37.95 8.78
CA GLN A 70 13.59 -38.68 8.68
C GLN A 70 12.43 -37.78 8.24
N GLU A 71 12.34 -36.56 8.78
CA GLU A 71 11.21 -35.65 8.55
C GLU A 71 11.33 -34.85 7.25
N ALA A 72 12.55 -34.47 6.82
CA ALA A 72 12.74 -33.58 5.67
C ALA A 72 12.48 -34.26 4.32
N PHE A 73 12.00 -33.48 3.34
CA PHE A 73 11.90 -33.91 1.95
C PHE A 73 13.28 -34.16 1.34
N GLU A 74 13.38 -35.07 0.37
CA GLU A 74 14.65 -35.40 -0.30
C GLU A 74 15.32 -34.18 -0.96
N SER A 75 14.55 -33.22 -1.45
CA SER A 75 15.06 -31.95 -1.99
C SER A 75 15.82 -31.11 -0.95
N LEU A 76 15.47 -31.22 0.33
CA LEU A 76 16.08 -30.47 1.44
C LEU A 76 17.34 -31.14 1.98
N LYS A 77 17.60 -32.40 1.62
CA LYS A 77 18.75 -33.21 2.07
C LYS A 77 19.97 -33.08 1.15
N GLN A 78 19.90 -32.26 0.10
CA GLN A 78 21.03 -32.05 -0.81
C GLN A 78 22.28 -31.58 -0.03
N PRO A 79 23.47 -32.18 -0.27
CA PRO A 79 24.67 -31.90 0.53
C PRO A 79 25.08 -30.42 0.59
N SER A 80 24.81 -29.66 -0.46
CA SER A 80 25.12 -28.21 -0.53
C SER A 80 24.19 -27.35 0.32
N LEU A 81 22.93 -27.78 0.53
CA LEU A 81 21.91 -27.04 1.28
C LEU A 81 21.71 -27.59 2.69
N PHE A 82 22.21 -28.81 2.96
CA PHE A 82 22.05 -29.51 4.22
C PHE A 82 22.45 -28.66 5.44
N PRO A 83 23.63 -28.00 5.51
CA PRO A 83 24.01 -27.20 6.67
C PRO A 83 23.00 -26.10 7.01
N ARG A 84 22.47 -25.41 5.99
CA ARG A 84 21.52 -24.31 6.15
C ARG A 84 20.14 -24.82 6.55
N ASN A 85 19.62 -25.82 5.86
CA ASN A 85 18.29 -26.39 6.14
C ASN A 85 18.25 -27.08 7.51
N PHE A 86 19.32 -27.79 7.88
CA PHE A 86 19.42 -28.43 9.19
C PHE A 86 19.51 -27.39 10.33
N LEU A 87 20.28 -26.32 10.14
CA LEU A 87 20.34 -25.21 11.09
C LEU A 87 18.95 -24.58 11.26
N GLU A 88 18.26 -24.27 10.17
CA GLU A 88 16.89 -23.73 10.22
C GLU A 88 15.93 -24.65 10.98
N TYR A 89 15.97 -25.96 10.71
CA TYR A 89 15.17 -26.95 11.42
C TYR A 89 15.40 -26.88 12.94
N CYS A 90 16.67 -26.84 13.36
CA CYS A 90 17.03 -26.72 14.77
C CYS A 90 16.56 -25.39 15.38
N CYS A 91 16.80 -24.27 14.68
CA CYS A 91 16.41 -22.94 15.13
C CYS A 91 14.90 -22.83 15.30
N PHE A 92 14.13 -23.22 14.29
CA PHE A 92 12.68 -23.11 14.30
C PHE A 92 12.05 -23.99 15.38
N ARG A 93 12.51 -25.23 15.57
CA ARG A 93 12.07 -26.07 16.69
C ARG A 93 12.36 -25.42 18.04
N ALA A 94 13.60 -24.95 18.26
CA ALA A 94 13.98 -24.31 19.51
C ALA A 94 13.19 -23.03 19.80
N LEU A 95 12.94 -22.20 18.76
CA LEU A 95 12.13 -20.99 18.86
C LEU A 95 10.68 -21.30 19.21
N SER A 96 10.09 -22.35 18.59
CA SER A 96 8.71 -22.75 18.88
C SER A 96 8.48 -23.12 20.36
N LEU A 97 9.48 -23.71 21.02
CA LEU A 97 9.44 -23.97 22.47
C LEU A 97 9.74 -22.71 23.28
N SER A 98 10.78 -21.96 22.91
CA SER A 98 11.24 -20.79 23.66
C SER A 98 10.19 -19.68 23.74
N VAL A 99 9.44 -19.47 22.65
CA VAL A 99 8.32 -18.50 22.61
C VAL A 99 7.16 -18.95 23.51
N GLY A 100 7.08 -20.25 23.83
CA GLY A 100 6.13 -20.81 24.78
C GLY A 100 6.28 -20.30 26.21
N VAL A 101 7.44 -19.71 26.55
CA VAL A 101 7.74 -19.19 27.88
C VAL A 101 7.28 -17.74 27.98
N THR A 102 6.50 -17.44 29.03
CA THR A 102 6.02 -16.07 29.30
C THR A 102 7.20 -15.13 29.55
N GLY A 103 7.22 -13.98 28.88
CA GLY A 103 8.28 -12.98 29.06
C GLY A 103 9.61 -13.30 28.38
N HIS A 104 9.64 -14.20 27.38
CA HIS A 104 10.85 -14.53 26.63
C HIS A 104 11.56 -13.31 26.00
N LEU A 105 10.83 -12.27 25.60
CA LEU A 105 11.44 -11.02 25.10
C LEU A 105 12.27 -10.27 26.17
N ALA A 106 11.93 -10.43 27.45
CA ALA A 106 12.67 -9.86 28.57
C ALA A 106 14.01 -10.55 28.80
N ASP A 107 14.11 -11.83 28.42
CA ASP A 107 15.30 -12.64 28.62
C ASP A 107 16.39 -12.24 27.63
N LYS A 108 17.49 -11.69 28.16
CA LYS A 108 18.68 -11.34 27.38
C LYS A 108 19.26 -12.55 26.65
N LYS A 109 19.17 -13.75 27.23
CA LYS A 109 19.66 -14.98 26.59
C LYS A 109 18.84 -15.32 25.35
N PHE A 110 17.52 -15.18 25.42
CA PHE A 110 16.64 -15.36 24.26
C PHE A 110 16.95 -14.34 23.16
N ARG A 111 17.06 -13.05 23.49
CA ARG A 111 17.40 -12.00 22.50
C ARG A 111 18.76 -12.21 21.86
N ARG A 112 19.75 -12.66 22.64
CA ARG A 112 21.07 -13.01 22.10
C ARG A 112 21.02 -14.26 21.23
N LEU A 113 20.27 -15.28 21.65
CA LEU A 113 20.09 -16.51 20.88
C LEU A 113 19.48 -16.24 19.51
N THR A 114 18.39 -15.48 19.43
CA THR A 114 17.75 -15.16 18.14
C THR A 114 18.68 -14.36 17.23
N PHE A 115 19.49 -13.46 17.79
CA PHE A 115 20.52 -12.74 17.04
C PHE A 115 21.63 -13.67 16.52
N ASP A 116 22.16 -14.52 17.39
CA ASP A 116 23.21 -15.48 17.05
C ASP A 116 22.72 -16.50 16.00
N MET A 117 21.45 -16.92 16.06
CA MET A 117 20.83 -17.74 15.01
C MET A 117 20.85 -17.04 13.64
N MET A 118 20.61 -15.72 13.59
CA MET A 118 20.69 -14.94 12.35
C MET A 118 22.13 -14.83 11.84
N VAL A 119 23.09 -14.53 12.71
CA VAL A 119 24.52 -14.45 12.35
C VAL A 119 25.01 -15.78 11.76
N VAL A 120 24.68 -16.88 12.43
CA VAL A 120 25.13 -18.21 12.02
C VAL A 120 24.43 -18.68 10.75
N TRP A 121 23.20 -18.23 10.47
CA TRP A 121 22.50 -18.56 9.24
C TRP A 121 23.22 -18.07 7.98
N GLU A 122 24.00 -16.99 8.07
CA GLU A 122 24.86 -16.51 6.97
C GLU A 122 26.04 -17.44 6.71
N VAL A 123 26.53 -18.12 7.76
CA VAL A 123 27.76 -18.93 7.73
C VAL A 123 27.51 -20.33 8.31
N PRO A 124 26.59 -21.13 7.72
CA PRO A 124 26.14 -22.39 8.32
C PRO A 124 27.14 -23.52 8.11
N ALA A 125 27.93 -23.50 7.01
CA ALA A 125 28.85 -24.57 6.63
C ALA A 125 30.31 -24.24 6.95
N VAL A 126 31.14 -25.25 7.16
CA VAL A 126 32.60 -25.10 7.39
C VAL A 126 33.28 -24.32 6.25
N ALA A 127 32.87 -24.57 5.01
CA ALA A 127 33.40 -23.88 3.83
C ALA A 127 33.10 -22.37 3.81
N SER A 128 32.10 -21.91 4.56
CA SER A 128 31.68 -20.51 4.60
C SER A 128 32.49 -19.67 5.62
N GLN A 129 33.31 -20.31 6.45
CA GLN A 129 33.99 -19.69 7.60
C GLN A 129 35.00 -18.58 7.23
N ALA A 130 35.50 -18.58 5.99
CA ALA A 130 36.41 -17.54 5.47
C ALA A 130 35.77 -16.14 5.40
N LEU A 131 34.44 -16.02 5.52
CA LEU A 131 33.71 -14.74 5.46
C LEU A 131 33.69 -13.95 6.79
N LEU A 132 34.05 -14.56 7.93
CA LEU A 132 33.99 -13.93 9.25
C LEU A 132 35.35 -13.51 9.82
N SER A 133 36.46 -13.83 9.15
CA SER A 133 37.81 -13.55 9.63
C SER A 133 38.24 -12.08 9.51
N VAL A 134 37.32 -11.18 9.16
CA VAL A 134 37.56 -9.73 9.03
C VAL A 134 36.74 -8.99 10.08
N GLU A 135 37.27 -8.98 11.31
CA GLU A 135 37.36 -7.81 12.20
C GLU A 135 36.16 -6.82 12.17
N GLU A 136 35.02 -7.15 12.79
CA GLU A 136 34.05 -6.21 13.41
C GLU A 136 32.90 -6.97 14.12
N ASP A 137 32.22 -6.33 15.08
CA ASP A 137 31.11 -6.91 15.85
C ASP A 137 30.11 -7.63 14.92
N ALA A 138 29.80 -8.91 15.18
CA ALA A 138 28.95 -9.72 14.28
C ALA A 138 27.64 -8.99 13.92
N THR A 139 27.40 -8.79 12.62
CA THR A 139 26.24 -8.07 12.08
C THR A 139 25.41 -8.95 11.15
N VAL A 140 24.11 -8.68 11.08
CA VAL A 140 23.12 -9.48 10.36
C VAL A 140 22.67 -8.76 9.08
N SER A 141 22.56 -9.50 7.99
CA SER A 141 22.02 -9.06 6.69
C SER A 141 20.51 -9.22 6.61
N LEU A 142 19.91 -8.61 5.57
CA LEU A 142 18.49 -8.69 5.29
C LEU A 142 18.01 -10.15 5.08
N GLU A 143 18.80 -10.98 4.42
CA GLU A 143 18.42 -12.37 4.12
C GLU A 143 18.30 -13.21 5.40
N ALA A 144 19.29 -13.12 6.30
CA ALA A 144 19.24 -13.81 7.58
C ALA A 144 18.11 -13.31 8.48
N PHE A 145 17.89 -11.99 8.52
CA PHE A 145 16.80 -11.39 9.30
C PHE A 145 15.43 -11.81 8.78
N SER A 146 15.18 -11.67 7.47
CA SER A 146 13.93 -12.05 6.81
C SER A 146 13.61 -13.54 6.95
N ARG A 147 14.62 -14.37 7.18
CA ARG A 147 14.43 -15.80 7.36
C ARG A 147 14.11 -16.22 8.80
N ILE A 148 14.88 -15.74 9.77
CA ILE A 148 14.77 -16.19 11.17
C ILE A 148 13.77 -15.35 11.97
N ALA A 149 13.74 -14.03 11.78
CA ALA A 149 12.92 -13.16 12.61
C ALA A 149 11.40 -13.42 12.48
N PRO A 150 10.83 -13.67 11.28
CA PRO A 150 9.41 -14.00 11.14
C PRO A 150 9.00 -15.37 11.70
N ALA A 151 9.96 -16.24 12.07
CA ALA A 151 9.65 -17.47 12.81
C ALA A 151 9.10 -17.16 14.22
N VAL A 152 9.34 -15.95 14.72
CA VAL A 152 8.69 -15.39 15.90
C VAL A 152 7.78 -14.23 15.46
N PRO A 153 6.49 -14.50 15.14
CA PRO A 153 5.49 -13.50 14.76
C PRO A 153 5.31 -12.29 15.67
N ILE A 154 5.92 -12.25 16.86
CA ILE A 154 5.99 -11.05 17.69
C ILE A 154 7.12 -10.13 17.21
N ILE A 155 8.29 -10.70 16.88
CA ILE A 155 9.49 -9.96 16.46
C ILE A 155 9.30 -9.34 15.08
N ALA A 156 9.01 -10.15 14.07
CA ALA A 156 8.85 -9.67 12.70
C ALA A 156 7.69 -10.39 12.02
N ASP A 157 7.15 -9.76 10.98
CA ASP A 157 6.13 -10.36 10.14
C ASP A 157 6.64 -10.44 8.70
N VAL A 158 6.29 -11.51 7.98
CA VAL A 158 6.78 -11.79 6.63
C VAL A 158 6.46 -10.65 5.65
N ILE A 159 5.32 -9.98 5.82
CA ILE A 159 4.86 -8.92 4.90
C ILE A 159 5.70 -7.65 5.04
N ILE A 160 6.03 -7.26 6.27
CA ILE A 160 6.73 -6.00 6.57
C ILE A 160 8.24 -6.20 6.83
N CYS A 161 8.75 -7.44 6.78
CA CYS A 161 10.06 -7.79 7.33
C CYS A 161 11.20 -6.95 6.75
N ASP A 162 11.19 -6.74 5.44
CA ASP A 162 12.20 -5.95 4.76
C ASP A 162 12.14 -4.47 5.14
N ASN A 163 10.94 -3.91 5.28
CA ASN A 163 10.74 -2.51 5.69
C ASN A 163 11.19 -2.32 7.14
N LEU A 164 10.88 -3.28 8.02
CA LEU A 164 11.35 -3.32 9.40
C LEU A 164 12.89 -3.36 9.45
N PHE A 165 13.53 -4.21 8.65
CA PHE A 165 14.99 -4.28 8.58
C PHE A 165 15.63 -2.99 8.09
N GLN A 166 15.09 -2.38 7.02
CA GLN A 166 15.56 -1.09 6.52
C GLN A 166 15.48 0.00 7.60
N MET A 167 14.41 0.02 8.40
CA MET A 167 14.29 0.94 9.53
C MET A 167 15.32 0.67 10.62
N LEU A 168 15.51 -0.59 11.02
CA LEU A 168 16.49 -0.94 12.06
C LEU A 168 17.95 -0.69 11.63
N THR A 169 18.24 -0.71 10.33
CA THR A 169 19.60 -0.55 9.79
C THR A 169 19.89 0.83 9.20
N SER A 170 18.95 1.77 9.31
CA SER A 170 19.06 3.08 8.65
C SER A 170 20.28 3.90 9.08
N SER A 171 20.77 3.68 10.30
CA SER A 171 21.97 4.32 10.86
C SER A 171 23.24 3.46 10.73
N THR A 172 23.14 2.22 10.25
CA THR A 172 24.19 1.19 10.35
C THR A 172 24.62 0.65 8.98
N GLY A 173 24.39 1.42 7.91
CA GLY A 173 24.87 1.06 6.56
C GLY A 173 24.27 -0.22 5.98
N GLY A 174 23.06 -0.59 6.38
CA GLY A 174 22.35 -1.76 5.84
C GLY A 174 22.70 -3.11 6.49
N ARG A 175 23.46 -3.12 7.60
CA ARG A 175 23.66 -4.33 8.42
C ARG A 175 23.14 -4.11 9.85
N LEU A 176 22.49 -5.12 10.42
CA LEU A 176 21.86 -5.05 11.73
C LEU A 176 22.86 -5.44 12.82
N GLN A 177 23.11 -4.51 13.75
CA GLN A 177 23.92 -4.75 14.94
C GLN A 177 23.07 -5.28 16.11
N PHE A 178 23.70 -6.09 16.99
CA PHE A 178 23.03 -6.63 18.17
C PHE A 178 22.50 -5.54 19.11
N SER A 179 23.21 -4.43 19.27
CA SER A 179 22.81 -3.32 20.15
C SER A 179 21.48 -2.69 19.72
N VAL A 180 21.24 -2.56 18.41
CA VAL A 180 19.99 -2.05 17.86
C VAL A 180 18.88 -3.09 18.01
N TYR A 181 19.18 -4.35 17.70
CA TYR A 181 18.23 -5.45 17.84
C TYR A 181 17.78 -5.67 19.30
N ASP A 182 18.71 -5.63 20.26
CA ASP A 182 18.44 -5.74 21.70
C ASP A 182 17.54 -4.60 22.20
N LYS A 183 17.84 -3.35 21.79
CA LYS A 183 16.99 -2.18 22.10
C LYS A 183 15.60 -2.31 21.49
N TYR A 184 15.50 -2.76 20.25
CA TYR A 184 14.22 -2.97 19.57
C TYR A 184 13.33 -3.98 20.31
N LEU A 185 13.88 -5.16 20.63
CA LEU A 185 13.13 -6.19 21.34
C LEU A 185 12.77 -5.76 22.77
N HIS A 186 13.62 -4.98 23.44
CA HIS A 186 13.29 -4.40 24.74
C HIS A 186 12.15 -3.36 24.65
N GLY A 187 12.16 -2.51 23.62
CA GLY A 187 11.05 -1.59 23.33
C GLY A 187 9.75 -2.34 23.05
N LEU A 188 9.82 -3.45 22.31
CA LEU A 188 8.67 -4.30 22.02
C LEU A 188 8.08 -4.94 23.29
N GLU A 189 8.92 -5.43 24.19
CA GLU A 189 8.50 -5.93 25.50
C GLU A 189 7.77 -4.84 26.31
N ARG A 190 8.28 -3.60 26.29
CA ARG A 190 7.66 -2.46 26.96
C ARG A 190 6.30 -2.10 26.35
N ALA A 191 6.20 -2.05 25.03
CA ALA A 191 4.95 -1.80 24.31
C ALA A 191 3.87 -2.84 24.67
N ILE A 192 4.25 -4.13 24.68
CA ILE A 192 3.35 -5.23 25.08
C ILE A 192 2.89 -5.07 26.53
N LYS A 193 3.80 -4.75 27.46
CA LYS A 193 3.44 -4.49 28.86
C LYS A 193 2.50 -3.29 29.00
N LYS A 194 2.75 -2.19 28.27
CA LYS A 194 1.90 -0.98 28.25
C LYS A 194 0.49 -1.32 27.77
N MET A 195 0.36 -2.01 26.64
CA MET A 195 -0.94 -2.42 26.10
C MET A 195 -1.71 -3.34 27.08
N ARG A 196 -0.98 -4.26 27.73
CA ARG A 196 -1.56 -5.17 28.72
C ARG A 196 -2.11 -4.42 29.93
N THR A 197 -1.32 -3.55 30.56
CA THR A 197 -1.77 -2.78 31.73
C THR A 197 -2.93 -1.85 31.39
N GLN A 198 -2.93 -1.26 30.19
CA GLN A 198 -4.06 -0.46 29.70
C GLN A 198 -5.32 -1.31 29.50
N SER A 199 -5.20 -2.50 28.92
CA SER A 199 -6.34 -3.39 28.67
C SER A 199 -6.91 -4.02 29.95
N GLU A 200 -6.10 -4.22 30.99
CA GLU A 200 -6.51 -4.67 32.34
C GLU A 200 -7.16 -3.55 33.18
N SER A 201 -6.94 -2.29 32.80
CA SER A 201 -7.50 -1.15 33.51
C SER A 201 -9.03 -1.09 33.42
N SER A 202 -9.66 -0.35 34.34
CA SER A 202 -11.10 -0.10 34.33
C SER A 202 -11.56 0.85 33.20
N LEU A 203 -10.63 1.34 32.36
CA LEU A 203 -10.94 2.22 31.24
C LEU A 203 -11.92 1.53 30.28
N LEU A 204 -12.97 2.27 29.92
CA LEU A 204 -14.06 1.78 29.05
C LEU A 204 -14.80 0.54 29.57
N SER A 205 -14.62 0.11 30.83
CA SER A 205 -15.18 -1.15 31.36
C SER A 205 -16.71 -1.30 31.25
N GLY A 206 -17.45 -0.19 31.16
CA GLY A 206 -18.90 -0.18 30.97
C GLY A 206 -19.39 -0.18 29.51
N VAL A 207 -18.51 0.07 28.53
CA VAL A 207 -18.87 0.25 27.10
C VAL A 207 -18.13 -0.75 26.19
N ARG A 208 -16.91 -1.14 26.58
CA ARG A 208 -16.04 -2.09 25.89
C ARG A 208 -16.57 -3.52 26.04
N SER A 209 -16.54 -4.30 24.95
CA SER A 209 -16.72 -5.75 25.05
C SER A 209 -15.50 -6.38 25.74
N LYS A 210 -15.70 -7.35 26.64
CA LYS A 210 -14.61 -7.99 27.42
C LYS A 210 -13.43 -8.49 26.56
N ARG A 211 -13.66 -8.78 25.28
CA ARG A 211 -12.65 -9.27 24.32
C ARG A 211 -11.86 -8.17 23.59
N GLU A 212 -12.33 -6.92 23.57
CA GLU A 212 -11.66 -5.82 22.85
C GLU A 212 -10.40 -5.36 23.59
N LYS A 213 -9.27 -5.20 22.91
CA LYS A 213 -7.99 -4.82 23.52
C LYS A 213 -7.70 -3.34 23.26
N ILE A 214 -7.19 -2.63 24.27
CA ILE A 214 -6.79 -1.22 24.13
C ILE A 214 -5.36 -1.19 23.60
N LEU A 215 -5.15 -0.59 22.43
CA LEU A 215 -3.88 -0.56 21.72
C LEU A 215 -3.07 0.71 22.00
N GLU A 216 -3.73 1.86 22.00
CA GLU A 216 -3.09 3.17 22.20
C GLU A 216 -4.04 4.14 22.89
N ILE A 217 -3.48 5.03 23.70
CA ILE A 217 -4.21 6.09 24.40
C ILE A 217 -3.40 7.39 24.29
N ASP A 218 -4.05 8.48 23.89
CA ASP A 218 -3.45 9.81 23.80
C ASP A 218 -4.43 10.89 24.29
N GLY A 219 -3.93 12.06 24.68
CA GLY A 219 -4.73 13.10 25.36
C GLY A 219 -4.97 12.84 26.85
N THR A 220 -4.10 12.05 27.48
CA THR A 220 -4.02 11.88 28.95
C THR A 220 -3.29 13.05 29.63
N VAL A 221 -3.25 13.10 30.96
CA VAL A 221 -2.59 14.17 31.74
C VAL A 221 -1.13 14.41 31.33
N THR A 222 -0.42 13.38 30.84
CA THR A 222 0.98 13.45 30.44
C THR A 222 1.21 13.85 28.97
N THR A 223 0.14 13.95 28.18
CA THR A 223 0.19 14.20 26.73
C THR A 223 -0.73 15.36 26.36
N GLN A 224 -0.45 16.07 25.27
CA GLN A 224 -1.36 17.15 24.85
C GLN A 224 -2.75 16.60 24.50
N PRO A 225 -3.86 17.31 24.77
CA PRO A 225 -5.19 16.83 24.45
C PRO A 225 -5.39 16.66 22.94
N VAL A 226 -6.23 15.71 22.55
CA VAL A 226 -6.73 15.58 21.17
C VAL A 226 -8.00 16.43 21.07
N LEU A 227 -8.14 17.20 19.99
CA LEU A 227 -9.29 18.07 19.78
C LEU A 227 -10.25 17.42 18.78
N GLU A 228 -11.47 17.12 19.21
CA GLU A 228 -12.53 16.63 18.33
C GLU A 228 -13.36 17.80 17.81
N HIS A 229 -13.41 17.94 16.49
CA HIS A 229 -14.24 18.91 15.79
C HIS A 229 -15.48 18.22 15.23
N VAL A 230 -16.65 18.73 15.62
CA VAL A 230 -17.96 18.33 15.10
C VAL A 230 -18.69 19.58 14.65
N GLY A 231 -18.85 19.75 13.33
CA GLY A 231 -19.32 20.99 12.74
C GLY A 231 -18.41 22.17 13.12
N ILE A 232 -18.95 23.13 13.88
CA ILE A 232 -18.24 24.35 14.33
C ILE A 232 -17.70 24.19 15.77
N SER A 233 -18.01 23.09 16.45
CA SER A 233 -17.66 22.89 17.87
C SER A 233 -16.37 22.09 18.02
N THR A 234 -15.49 22.53 18.93
CA THR A 234 -14.23 21.84 19.26
C THR A 234 -14.25 21.37 20.71
N TRP A 235 -13.95 20.10 20.93
CA TRP A 235 -13.93 19.46 22.26
C TRP A 235 -12.55 18.88 22.55
N PRO A 236 -11.84 19.34 23.59
CA PRO A 236 -10.60 18.70 24.02
C PRO A 236 -10.91 17.38 24.74
N GLY A 237 -10.10 16.36 24.53
CA GLY A 237 -10.31 15.06 25.15
C GLY A 237 -9.16 14.09 24.97
N ARG A 238 -9.44 12.83 25.34
CA ARG A 238 -8.54 11.70 25.10
C ARG A 238 -9.09 10.78 24.03
N LEU A 239 -8.19 10.27 23.21
CA LEU A 239 -8.48 9.32 22.14
C LEU A 239 -7.95 7.95 22.53
N ILE A 240 -8.78 6.92 22.37
CA ILE A 240 -8.47 5.54 22.74
C ILE A 240 -8.74 4.65 21.53
N LEU A 241 -7.69 4.01 21.01
CA LEU A 241 -7.82 3.01 19.95
C LEU A 241 -7.90 1.62 20.56
N THR A 242 -8.87 0.85 20.10
CA THR A 242 -8.95 -0.59 20.37
C THR A 242 -8.77 -1.39 19.08
N ASP A 243 -8.63 -2.70 19.21
CA ASP A 243 -8.63 -3.63 18.07
C ASP A 243 -9.98 -3.73 17.32
N HIS A 244 -11.04 -3.00 17.73
CA HIS A 244 -12.37 -3.03 17.09
C HIS A 244 -13.00 -1.67 16.79
N SER A 245 -12.66 -0.65 17.58
CA SER A 245 -13.28 0.68 17.50
C SER A 245 -12.38 1.76 18.06
N LEU A 246 -12.66 2.99 17.65
CA LEU A 246 -12.03 4.20 18.14
C LEU A 246 -12.97 4.89 19.13
N TYR A 247 -12.48 5.26 20.31
CA TYR A 247 -13.25 5.91 21.35
C TYR A 247 -12.71 7.30 21.63
N PHE A 248 -13.60 8.28 21.80
CA PHE A 248 -13.25 9.63 22.21
C PHE A 248 -13.98 10.00 23.50
N GLU A 249 -13.21 10.48 24.49
CA GLU A 249 -13.74 10.96 25.76
C GLU A 249 -13.39 12.43 25.95
N ALA A 250 -14.41 13.30 25.92
CA ALA A 250 -14.25 14.72 26.14
C ALA A 250 -13.81 15.01 27.58
N LEU A 251 -12.86 15.94 27.75
CA LEU A 251 -12.35 16.38 29.03
C LEU A 251 -13.36 17.35 29.67
N LYS A 252 -13.84 17.03 30.87
CA LYS A 252 -14.56 17.95 31.76
C LYS A 252 -13.60 18.52 32.80
N VAL A 253 -14.07 19.49 33.60
CA VAL A 253 -13.28 20.21 34.61
C VAL A 253 -12.48 19.29 35.56
N VAL A 254 -13.00 18.09 35.88
CA VAL A 254 -12.35 17.13 36.80
C VAL A 254 -12.50 15.65 36.37
N SER A 255 -13.24 15.36 35.30
CA SER A 255 -13.54 13.98 34.85
C SER A 255 -13.66 13.88 33.34
N TYR A 256 -13.78 12.66 32.80
CA TYR A 256 -14.06 12.44 31.39
C TYR A 256 -15.56 12.21 31.18
N ASP A 257 -16.09 12.66 30.04
CA ASP A 257 -17.47 12.37 29.65
C ASP A 257 -17.67 10.91 29.21
N THR A 258 -18.92 10.52 28.97
CA THR A 258 -19.23 9.22 28.38
C THR A 258 -18.51 9.05 27.02
N PRO A 259 -17.82 7.93 26.77
CA PRO A 259 -17.05 7.73 25.56
C PRO A 259 -17.95 7.67 24.33
N LYS A 260 -17.65 8.49 23.32
CA LYS A 260 -18.19 8.37 21.97
C LYS A 260 -17.49 7.21 21.26
N ARG A 261 -18.24 6.30 20.64
CA ARG A 261 -17.73 5.13 19.94
C ARG A 261 -17.83 5.30 18.42
N TYR A 262 -16.70 5.12 17.74
CA TYR A 262 -16.60 5.08 16.28
C TYR A 262 -16.23 3.65 15.85
N HIS A 263 -17.15 2.98 15.14
CA HIS A 263 -17.02 1.57 14.79
C HIS A 263 -16.06 1.37 13.61
N LEU A 264 -14.96 0.63 13.82
CA LEU A 264 -14.00 0.26 12.76
C LEU A 264 -14.23 -1.16 12.22
N SER A 265 -14.94 -2.00 12.97
CA SER A 265 -15.15 -3.42 12.64
C SER A 265 -16.34 -3.70 11.73
N GLU A 266 -17.35 -2.83 11.77
CA GLU A 266 -18.56 -2.96 10.96
C GLU A 266 -18.34 -2.47 9.52
N ASP A 267 -19.12 -2.93 8.56
CA ASP A 267 -19.04 -2.44 7.17
C ASP A 267 -19.91 -1.18 6.99
N LEU A 268 -19.43 -0.05 7.53
CA LEU A 268 -20.12 1.25 7.47
C LEU A 268 -19.54 2.15 6.37
N LYS A 269 -18.81 1.57 5.40
CA LYS A 269 -18.07 2.29 4.36
C LYS A 269 -17.24 3.43 4.94
N GLN A 270 -16.51 3.16 6.02
CA GLN A 270 -15.73 4.15 6.74
C GLN A 270 -14.62 4.68 5.85
N ILE A 271 -14.37 5.98 5.93
CA ILE A 271 -13.30 6.64 5.21
C ILE A 271 -12.47 7.43 6.21
N ILE A 272 -11.17 7.16 6.22
CA ILE A 272 -10.20 7.77 7.15
C ILE A 272 -9.11 8.42 6.33
N LYS A 273 -8.95 9.74 6.46
CA LYS A 273 -7.99 10.53 5.67
C LYS A 273 -7.31 11.60 6.51
N PRO A 274 -6.14 12.10 6.09
CA PRO A 274 -5.63 13.35 6.62
C PRO A 274 -6.55 14.52 6.24
N GLU A 275 -6.74 15.45 7.17
CA GLU A 275 -7.58 16.64 7.01
C GLU A 275 -6.78 17.90 7.39
N LEU A 276 -6.93 18.96 6.60
CA LEU A 276 -6.25 20.23 6.81
C LEU A 276 -7.11 21.13 7.70
N THR A 277 -6.68 21.37 8.95
CA THR A 277 -7.43 22.21 9.92
C THR A 277 -7.08 23.69 9.85
N GLY A 278 -6.18 24.07 8.95
CA GLY A 278 -5.71 25.45 8.81
C GLY A 278 -6.69 26.36 8.07
N PRO A 279 -6.68 27.67 8.37
CA PRO A 279 -7.36 28.63 7.52
C PRO A 279 -6.81 28.48 6.09
N TRP A 280 -7.73 28.39 5.12
CA TRP A 280 -7.44 28.24 3.68
C TRP A 280 -6.91 26.87 3.22
N GLY A 281 -7.01 25.81 4.03
CA GLY A 281 -6.56 24.47 3.60
C GLY A 281 -5.07 24.42 3.28
N THR A 282 -4.26 25.22 4.00
CA THR A 282 -2.81 25.24 3.83
C THR A 282 -2.16 24.02 4.50
N ARG A 283 -1.20 23.38 3.82
CA ARG A 283 -0.51 22.16 4.29
C ARG A 283 0.27 22.33 5.61
N LEU A 284 0.50 23.57 6.06
CA LEU A 284 1.13 23.88 7.34
C LEU A 284 0.29 23.45 8.55
N PHE A 285 -1.01 23.19 8.35
CA PHE A 285 -1.96 22.77 9.37
C PHE A 285 -2.54 21.38 9.06
N ASP A 286 -1.72 20.47 8.52
CA ASP A 286 -2.09 19.08 8.27
C ASP A 286 -2.01 18.24 9.56
N LYS A 287 -2.81 18.65 10.55
CA LYS A 287 -2.75 18.17 11.94
C LYS A 287 -3.94 17.32 12.33
N ALA A 288 -4.85 16.99 11.43
CA ALA A 288 -6.03 16.22 11.77
C ALA A 288 -6.25 14.96 10.93
N VAL A 289 -7.06 14.07 11.49
CA VAL A 289 -7.59 12.89 10.85
C VAL A 289 -9.11 13.04 10.77
N SER A 290 -9.67 12.94 9.57
CA SER A 290 -11.12 12.88 9.38
C SER A 290 -11.61 11.43 9.41
N TYR A 291 -12.70 11.20 10.15
CA TYR A 291 -13.45 9.95 10.17
C TYR A 291 -14.84 10.21 9.59
N GLN A 292 -15.17 9.50 8.52
CA GLN A 292 -16.49 9.55 7.89
C GLN A 292 -17.07 8.14 7.82
N SER A 293 -18.38 8.02 8.05
CA SER A 293 -19.13 6.76 8.03
C SER A 293 -20.56 7.04 7.62
N ILE A 294 -21.27 6.06 7.04
CA ILE A 294 -22.70 6.19 6.73
C ILE A 294 -23.57 6.39 7.98
N SER A 295 -23.05 6.02 9.15
CA SER A 295 -23.74 6.16 10.44
C SER A 295 -23.70 7.60 10.98
N LEU A 296 -22.88 8.48 10.40
CA LEU A 296 -22.70 9.86 10.83
C LEU A 296 -23.21 10.82 9.75
N SER A 297 -23.97 11.84 10.15
CA SER A 297 -24.44 12.88 9.23
C SER A 297 -23.33 13.85 8.80
N GLU A 298 -22.35 14.08 9.68
CA GLU A 298 -21.19 14.95 9.44
C GLU A 298 -19.89 14.18 9.74
N PRO A 299 -18.80 14.44 8.99
CA PRO A 299 -17.50 13.86 9.29
C PRO A 299 -16.97 14.42 10.62
N VAL A 300 -16.34 13.55 11.41
CA VAL A 300 -15.67 13.95 12.65
C VAL A 300 -14.21 14.17 12.36
N VAL A 301 -13.66 15.31 12.78
CA VAL A 301 -12.25 15.65 12.56
C VAL A 301 -11.52 15.64 13.89
N MET A 302 -10.49 14.81 14.01
CA MET A 302 -9.67 14.67 15.21
C MET A 302 -8.33 15.35 14.98
N GLU A 303 -8.12 16.50 15.60
CA GLU A 303 -6.89 17.28 15.51
C GLU A 303 -5.91 16.90 16.61
N PHE A 304 -4.65 16.75 16.21
CA PHE A 304 -3.49 16.45 17.04
C PHE A 304 -2.59 17.69 17.09
N PRO A 305 -2.72 18.54 18.11
CA PRO A 305 -1.85 19.70 18.24
C PRO A 305 -0.38 19.28 18.31
N GLU A 306 0.42 19.84 17.42
CA GLU A 306 1.89 19.71 17.38
C GLU A 306 2.50 21.09 17.06
N LEU A 307 3.62 21.44 17.69
CA LEU A 307 4.30 22.71 17.42
C LEU A 307 5.00 22.72 16.06
N LYS A 308 5.56 21.57 15.64
CA LYS A 308 6.26 21.41 14.36
C LYS A 308 6.12 19.97 13.87
N GLY A 309 5.77 19.80 12.60
CA GLY A 309 5.58 18.50 11.97
C GLY A 309 4.13 18.02 11.99
N HIS A 310 3.96 16.77 11.58
CA HIS A 310 2.69 16.04 11.53
C HIS A 310 2.87 14.57 11.96
N THR A 311 3.90 14.27 12.76
CA THR A 311 4.33 12.89 13.05
C THR A 311 3.36 12.18 13.98
N ARG A 312 2.81 12.86 15.00
CA ARG A 312 1.75 12.31 15.87
C ARG A 312 0.48 12.02 15.09
N ARG A 313 0.12 12.92 14.16
CA ARG A 313 -1.05 12.73 13.29
C ARG A 313 -0.86 11.54 12.35
N ASP A 314 0.29 11.43 11.68
CA ASP A 314 0.62 10.30 10.81
C ASP A 314 0.61 8.98 11.58
N TYR A 315 1.20 8.95 12.78
CA TYR A 315 1.18 7.78 13.63
C TYR A 315 -0.26 7.34 13.94
N TRP A 316 -1.11 8.26 14.41
CA TRP A 316 -2.51 7.95 14.70
C TRP A 316 -3.30 7.53 13.46
N LEU A 317 -3.15 8.25 12.33
CA LEU A 317 -3.80 7.91 11.07
C LEU A 317 -3.50 6.46 10.67
N THR A 318 -2.22 6.07 10.73
CA THR A 318 -1.77 4.76 10.26
C THR A 318 -2.20 3.61 11.14
N ILE A 319 -2.19 3.76 12.47
CA ILE A 319 -2.67 2.71 13.39
C ILE A 319 -4.20 2.56 13.33
N ILE A 320 -4.95 3.65 13.13
CA ILE A 320 -6.41 3.57 12.95
C ILE A 320 -6.73 2.88 11.62
N GLN A 321 -6.02 3.23 10.54
CA GLN A 321 -6.17 2.58 9.24
C GLN A 321 -5.82 1.10 9.30
N GLU A 322 -4.78 0.69 10.02
CA GLU A 322 -4.44 -0.72 10.19
C GLU A 322 -5.59 -1.52 10.83
N VAL A 323 -6.20 -0.99 11.89
CA VAL A 323 -7.37 -1.62 12.52
C VAL A 323 -8.55 -1.66 11.55
N LEU A 324 -8.80 -0.59 10.78
CA LEU A 324 -9.86 -0.58 9.77
C LEU A 324 -9.59 -1.64 8.68
N TYR A 325 -8.37 -1.73 8.18
CA TYR A 325 -8.01 -2.60 7.06
C TYR A 325 -8.00 -4.07 7.44
N VAL A 326 -7.60 -4.45 8.66
CA VAL A 326 -7.74 -5.84 9.11
C VAL A 326 -9.21 -6.26 9.18
N HIS A 327 -10.13 -5.39 9.63
CA HIS A 327 -11.56 -5.72 9.63
C HIS A 327 -12.15 -5.77 8.23
N ARG A 328 -11.74 -4.87 7.32
CA ARG A 328 -12.10 -4.97 5.90
C ARG A 328 -11.60 -6.27 5.27
N TYR A 329 -10.38 -6.68 5.59
CA TYR A 329 -9.81 -7.95 5.16
C TYR A 329 -10.65 -9.14 5.67
N ILE A 330 -10.94 -9.19 6.97
CA ILE A 330 -11.78 -10.22 7.59
C ILE A 330 -13.16 -10.28 6.93
N ASN A 331 -13.80 -9.14 6.70
CA ASN A 331 -15.12 -9.05 6.10
C ASN A 331 -15.11 -9.45 4.61
N LYS A 332 -14.09 -9.02 3.85
CA LYS A 332 -13.92 -9.33 2.42
C LYS A 332 -13.79 -10.84 2.19
N TYR A 333 -12.96 -11.51 2.98
CA TYR A 333 -12.71 -12.95 2.84
C TYR A 333 -13.58 -13.82 3.75
N LYS A 334 -14.52 -13.22 4.49
CA LYS A 334 -15.45 -13.89 5.41
C LYS A 334 -14.74 -14.82 6.41
N ILE A 335 -13.64 -14.34 6.97
CA ILE A 335 -12.78 -15.12 7.88
C ILE A 335 -13.46 -15.21 9.26
N THR A 336 -13.53 -16.42 9.82
CA THR A 336 -14.19 -16.67 11.11
C THR A 336 -13.29 -17.47 12.05
N GLY A 337 -13.68 -17.60 13.31
CA GLY A 337 -12.98 -18.47 14.27
C GLY A 337 -11.54 -18.05 14.57
N LEU A 338 -10.63 -19.02 14.60
CA LEU A 338 -9.24 -18.83 15.01
C LEU A 338 -8.42 -18.04 13.98
N ALA A 339 -8.73 -18.20 12.68
CA ALA A 339 -8.12 -17.37 11.64
C ALA A 339 -8.44 -15.88 11.79
N ARG A 340 -9.63 -15.54 12.29
CA ARG A 340 -9.99 -14.15 12.62
C ARG A 340 -9.13 -13.60 13.76
N ASP A 341 -8.97 -14.38 14.82
CA ASP A 341 -8.13 -13.99 15.96
C ASP A 341 -6.65 -13.89 15.56
N GLU A 342 -6.18 -14.72 14.61
CA GLU A 342 -4.83 -14.65 14.03
C GLU A 342 -4.63 -13.35 13.23
N ALA A 343 -5.57 -12.99 12.35
CA ALA A 343 -5.52 -11.76 11.58
C ALA A 343 -5.51 -10.51 12.49
N LEU A 344 -6.38 -10.47 13.51
CA LEU A 344 -6.40 -9.38 14.49
C LEU A 344 -5.10 -9.34 15.30
N SER A 345 -4.57 -10.48 15.72
CA SER A 345 -3.29 -10.56 16.42
C SER A 345 -2.14 -10.02 15.57
N LYS A 346 -2.16 -10.29 14.25
CA LYS A 346 -1.18 -9.78 13.28
C LYS A 346 -1.17 -8.25 13.23
N ALA A 347 -2.35 -7.63 13.13
CA ALA A 347 -2.51 -6.17 13.17
C ALA A 347 -2.04 -5.58 14.51
N VAL A 348 -2.46 -6.17 15.64
CA VAL A 348 -2.05 -5.73 16.98
C VAL A 348 -0.53 -5.79 17.16
N LEU A 349 0.11 -6.89 16.76
CA LEU A 349 1.57 -7.00 16.80
C LEU A 349 2.25 -5.99 15.87
N GLY A 350 1.65 -5.68 14.72
CA GLY A 350 2.08 -4.57 13.86
C GLY A 350 2.15 -3.24 14.63
N VAL A 351 1.07 -2.87 15.32
CA VAL A 351 1.02 -1.64 16.14
C VAL A 351 2.07 -1.66 17.26
N MET A 352 2.25 -2.78 17.97
CA MET A 352 3.26 -2.89 19.02
C MET A 352 4.69 -2.70 18.48
N ARG A 353 4.99 -3.19 17.27
CA ARG A 353 6.30 -2.97 16.63
C ARG A 353 6.52 -1.52 16.27
N VAL A 354 5.49 -0.83 15.77
CA VAL A 354 5.58 0.60 15.46
C VAL A 354 5.84 1.41 16.74
N GLN A 355 5.12 1.11 17.82
CA GLN A 355 5.38 1.71 19.14
C GLN A 355 6.83 1.49 19.60
N ALA A 356 7.34 0.27 19.46
CA ALA A 356 8.73 -0.06 19.82
C ALA A 356 9.75 0.74 18.99
N LEU A 357 9.51 0.92 17.68
CA LEU A 357 10.37 1.70 16.80
C LEU A 357 10.32 3.20 17.10
N GLN A 358 9.17 3.72 17.53
CA GLN A 358 9.03 5.12 17.94
C GLN A 358 9.91 5.45 19.15
N GLU A 359 10.03 4.52 20.12
CA GLU A 359 10.91 4.70 21.28
C GLU A 359 12.41 4.69 20.92
N LEU A 360 12.79 4.11 19.77
CA LEU A 360 14.19 4.07 19.33
C LEU A 360 14.71 5.42 18.82
N ASN A 361 13.84 6.43 18.63
CA ASN A 361 14.19 7.77 18.13
C ASN A 361 15.11 7.73 16.90
N LEU A 362 14.84 6.82 15.95
CA LEU A 362 15.59 6.75 14.70
C LEU A 362 15.38 8.06 13.94
N THR A 363 16.47 8.70 13.50
CA THR A 363 16.51 10.07 12.95
C THR A 363 15.76 10.29 11.64
N ASN A 364 15.25 9.21 11.01
CA ASN A 364 14.52 9.27 9.75
C ASN A 364 13.02 9.51 9.95
N ALA A 365 12.42 10.27 9.03
CA ALA A 365 10.97 10.40 8.94
C ALA A 365 10.35 9.01 8.71
N MET A 366 9.79 8.43 9.77
CA MET A 366 9.20 7.09 9.73
C MET A 366 7.95 7.10 8.84
N ARG A 367 7.96 6.29 7.79
CA ARG A 367 6.76 5.96 7.03
C ARG A 367 6.04 4.80 7.73
N TYR A 368 5.23 5.13 8.73
CA TYR A 368 4.52 4.14 9.55
C TYR A 368 3.64 3.18 8.73
N GLU A 369 3.09 3.66 7.61
CA GLU A 369 2.29 2.91 6.63
C GLU A 369 3.00 1.62 6.16
N ASN A 370 4.32 1.69 5.99
CA ASN A 370 5.12 0.57 5.49
C ASN A 370 5.44 -0.49 6.54
N LEU A 371 5.16 -0.22 7.82
CA LEU A 371 5.48 -1.07 8.96
C LEU A 371 4.24 -1.81 9.50
N LEU A 372 3.08 -1.57 8.92
CA LEU A 372 1.81 -2.15 9.31
C LEU A 372 1.32 -3.07 8.17
N PRO A 373 1.13 -4.37 8.40
CA PRO A 373 0.94 -5.35 7.33
C PRO A 373 -0.29 -5.08 6.47
N PHE A 374 -1.44 -4.72 7.05
CA PHE A 374 -2.66 -4.50 6.28
C PHE A 374 -2.65 -3.14 5.56
N ASN A 375 -2.08 -2.11 6.18
CA ASN A 375 -1.87 -0.81 5.55
C ASN A 375 -0.92 -0.90 4.35
N LEU A 376 0.22 -1.60 4.52
CA LEU A 376 1.15 -1.85 3.43
C LEU A 376 0.48 -2.60 2.26
N CYS A 377 -0.36 -3.60 2.54
CA CYS A 377 -1.07 -4.34 1.48
C CYS A 377 -2.11 -3.49 0.74
N ASP A 378 -2.73 -2.50 1.38
CA ASP A 378 -3.68 -1.60 0.71
C ASP A 378 -2.97 -0.62 -0.24
N GLN A 379 -1.74 -0.22 0.10
CA GLN A 379 -0.95 0.72 -0.70
C GLN A 379 -0.10 0.07 -1.79
N LEU A 380 0.34 -1.17 -1.60
CA LEU A 380 1.23 -1.85 -2.55
C LEU A 380 0.48 -2.34 -3.80
N PRO A 381 1.03 -2.12 -5.01
CA PRO A 381 0.51 -2.74 -6.22
C PRO A 381 0.75 -4.26 -6.16
N GLY A 382 -0.33 -5.03 -6.11
CA GLY A 382 -0.28 -6.48 -5.86
C GLY A 382 -0.42 -6.87 -4.40
N GLY A 383 -0.76 -5.94 -3.50
CA GLY A 383 -1.07 -6.27 -2.11
C GLY A 383 -2.38 -7.05 -1.94
N ASP A 384 -3.28 -6.98 -2.92
CA ASP A 384 -4.45 -7.86 -3.03
C ASP A 384 -4.07 -9.35 -3.09
N LEU A 385 -3.02 -9.69 -3.86
CA LEU A 385 -2.46 -11.04 -3.93
C LEU A 385 -1.87 -11.50 -2.60
N ILE A 386 -1.22 -10.60 -1.84
CA ILE A 386 -0.72 -10.92 -0.49
C ILE A 386 -1.89 -11.25 0.44
N LEU A 387 -2.96 -10.44 0.42
CA LEU A 387 -4.13 -10.68 1.26
C LEU A 387 -4.86 -11.98 0.87
N GLU A 388 -5.00 -12.25 -0.43
CA GLU A 388 -5.59 -13.48 -0.94
C GLU A 388 -4.80 -14.72 -0.49
N THR A 389 -3.48 -14.72 -0.69
CA THR A 389 -2.62 -15.83 -0.25
C THR A 389 -2.66 -16.03 1.27
N LEU A 390 -2.74 -14.94 2.06
CA LEU A 390 -2.93 -15.04 3.51
C LEU A 390 -4.27 -15.69 3.88
N ALA A 391 -5.35 -15.35 3.16
CA ALA A 391 -6.67 -15.95 3.36
C ALA A 391 -6.68 -17.45 3.00
N GLU A 392 -6.11 -17.83 1.86
CA GLU A 392 -5.99 -19.23 1.43
C GLU A 392 -5.16 -20.06 2.41
N MET A 393 -4.04 -19.52 2.91
CA MET A 393 -3.24 -20.19 3.92
C MET A 393 -4.02 -20.41 5.22
N SER A 394 -4.82 -19.43 5.65
CA SER A 394 -5.62 -19.53 6.87
C SER A 394 -6.70 -20.63 6.76
N THR A 395 -7.40 -20.69 5.63
CA THR A 395 -8.44 -21.70 5.37
C THR A 395 -7.86 -23.12 5.23
N SER A 396 -6.71 -23.25 4.57
CA SER A 396 -5.98 -24.52 4.46
C SER A 396 -5.54 -25.06 5.84
N ARG A 397 -5.05 -24.18 6.72
CA ARG A 397 -4.68 -24.54 8.10
C ARG A 397 -5.89 -25.01 8.92
N GLU A 398 -7.03 -24.32 8.81
CA GLU A 398 -8.26 -24.72 9.50
C GLU A 398 -8.77 -26.08 9.00
N LEU A 399 -8.75 -26.33 7.68
CA LEU A 399 -9.12 -27.61 7.09
C LEU A 399 -8.20 -28.75 7.58
N HIS A 400 -6.88 -28.52 7.61
CA HIS A 400 -5.93 -29.53 8.08
C HIS A 400 -6.14 -29.86 9.56
N ARG A 401 -6.47 -28.86 10.38
CA ARG A 401 -6.76 -29.02 11.82
C ARG A 401 -8.06 -29.80 12.07
N SER A 402 -9.08 -29.58 11.25
CA SER A 402 -10.35 -30.32 11.32
C SER A 402 -10.18 -31.81 10.99
N ASN A 403 -9.34 -32.12 10.00
CA ASN A 403 -9.14 -33.49 9.51
C ASN A 403 -8.23 -34.37 10.38
N LYS A 404 -7.34 -33.80 11.22
CA LYS A 404 -6.35 -34.55 12.05
C LYS A 404 -6.75 -34.68 13.52
N SER A 405 -7.99 -35.03 13.82
CA SER A 405 -8.49 -35.02 15.20
C SER A 405 -8.16 -36.24 16.08
N LYS A 406 -7.31 -37.21 15.70
CA LYS A 406 -7.08 -38.38 16.58
C LYS A 406 -5.68 -38.98 16.85
N ASP A 407 -4.57 -38.67 16.18
CA ASP A 407 -3.28 -39.29 16.63
C ASP A 407 -1.94 -38.61 16.24
N THR A 408 -1.93 -37.41 15.67
CA THR A 408 -0.65 -36.71 15.41
C THR A 408 -0.86 -35.20 15.49
N GLY A 409 -0.65 -34.63 16.68
CA GLY A 409 -0.88 -33.22 16.98
C GLY A 409 0.20 -32.31 16.39
N THR A 410 0.09 -31.97 15.11
CA THR A 410 0.90 -30.89 14.52
C THR A 410 0.43 -29.54 15.08
N LEU A 411 1.08 -29.02 16.13
CA LEU A 411 0.81 -27.68 16.69
C LEU A 411 1.76 -26.66 16.06
N HIS A 412 1.25 -25.81 15.18
CA HIS A 412 1.96 -24.62 14.71
C HIS A 412 1.85 -23.51 15.75
N SER A 413 2.96 -22.82 16.04
CA SER A 413 2.96 -21.62 16.87
C SER A 413 2.45 -20.42 16.06
N SER A 414 1.13 -20.20 16.07
CA SER A 414 0.49 -19.10 15.34
C SER A 414 0.61 -17.76 16.08
N ALA A 415 0.38 -16.64 15.38
CA ALA A 415 0.41 -15.32 16.00
C ALA A 415 -0.62 -15.18 17.14
N SER A 416 -1.81 -15.78 16.99
CA SER A 416 -2.84 -15.80 18.05
C SER A 416 -2.43 -16.65 19.25
N ASP A 417 -1.79 -17.81 19.03
CA ASP A 417 -1.27 -18.64 20.12
C ASP A 417 -0.19 -17.90 20.92
N MET A 418 0.71 -17.19 20.24
CA MET A 418 1.75 -16.39 20.90
C MET A 418 1.18 -15.21 21.66
N VAL A 419 0.20 -14.52 21.08
CA VAL A 419 -0.49 -13.40 21.74
C VAL A 419 -1.25 -13.89 22.96
N SER A 420 -1.96 -15.02 22.90
CA SER A 420 -2.67 -15.61 24.04
C SER A 420 -1.76 -15.97 25.23
N GLN A 421 -0.48 -16.24 24.96
CA GLN A 421 0.54 -16.57 25.98
C GLN A 421 1.12 -15.33 26.68
N LEU A 422 0.85 -14.11 26.19
CA LEU A 422 1.31 -12.87 26.83
C LEU A 422 0.47 -12.45 28.05
N GLY A 423 -0.63 -13.17 28.36
CA GLY A 423 -1.46 -12.98 29.55
C GLY A 423 -2.96 -13.26 29.32
N SER A 424 -3.75 -13.35 30.40
CA SER A 424 -5.20 -13.66 30.35
C SER A 424 -6.02 -12.67 29.52
N VAL A 425 -5.54 -11.43 29.39
CA VAL A 425 -6.09 -10.35 28.56
C VAL A 425 -6.15 -10.71 27.08
N PHE A 426 -5.26 -11.58 26.62
CA PHE A 426 -5.13 -11.94 25.22
C PHE A 426 -6.00 -13.13 24.80
N GLY A 427 -6.76 -13.71 25.73
CA GLY A 427 -7.63 -14.86 25.53
C GLY A 427 -7.13 -16.05 26.34
N GLY A 428 -7.78 -16.32 27.49
CA GLY A 428 -7.52 -17.50 28.30
C GLY A 428 -8.04 -18.76 27.63
N SER A 429 -7.23 -19.39 26.78
CA SER A 429 -7.36 -20.82 26.53
C SER A 429 -6.27 -21.53 27.34
N SER A 430 -6.67 -22.56 28.09
CA SER A 430 -5.77 -23.38 28.90
C SER A 430 -4.55 -23.79 28.07
N PRO A 431 -3.32 -23.78 28.63
CA PRO A 431 -2.15 -24.30 27.92
C PRO A 431 -2.46 -25.76 27.57
N ARG A 432 -2.80 -26.03 26.30
CA ARG A 432 -2.96 -27.39 25.81
C ARG A 432 -1.59 -28.04 25.95
N SER A 433 -1.55 -29.18 26.67
CA SER A 433 -0.34 -29.96 26.89
C SER A 433 0.43 -30.11 25.58
N ARG A 434 1.57 -29.41 25.48
CA ARG A 434 2.40 -29.34 24.27
C ARG A 434 3.23 -30.61 24.23
N ARG A 435 2.75 -31.62 23.51
CA ARG A 435 3.55 -32.81 23.21
C ARG A 435 4.42 -32.48 22.01
N GLU A 436 5.72 -32.81 22.10
CA GLU A 436 6.67 -32.65 21.01
C GLU A 436 6.20 -33.46 19.80
N THR A 437 5.94 -32.80 18.67
CA THR A 437 5.69 -33.51 17.40
C THR A 437 6.12 -32.71 16.18
N SER A 438 6.68 -33.49 15.24
CA SER A 438 7.21 -33.20 13.91
C SER A 438 6.44 -32.14 13.10
N SER A 439 7.03 -30.96 12.92
CA SER A 439 6.59 -30.05 11.87
C SER A 439 7.75 -29.24 11.31
N LEU A 440 7.99 -29.37 10.00
CA LEU A 440 8.93 -28.55 9.23
C LEU A 440 8.48 -27.09 9.05
N VAL A 441 7.41 -26.67 9.72
CA VAL A 441 6.76 -25.36 9.58
C VAL A 441 6.55 -24.75 10.95
N VAL A 442 7.21 -23.62 11.22
CA VAL A 442 7.07 -22.85 12.46
C VAL A 442 6.57 -21.45 12.13
N GLY A 443 5.37 -21.13 12.62
CA GLY A 443 4.65 -19.91 12.24
C GLY A 443 4.34 -19.88 10.74
N GLU A 444 4.83 -18.86 10.05
CA GLU A 444 4.65 -18.68 8.60
C GLU A 444 5.89 -19.07 7.78
N VAL A 445 6.90 -19.69 8.42
CA VAL A 445 8.18 -20.02 7.78
C VAL A 445 8.34 -21.54 7.68
N VAL A 446 8.73 -22.03 6.50
CA VAL A 446 8.93 -23.46 6.18
C VAL A 446 10.42 -23.73 6.01
N VAL A 447 10.98 -24.76 6.65
CA VAL A 447 12.41 -25.10 6.56
C VAL A 447 12.84 -25.33 5.10
N GLY A 448 13.91 -24.66 4.68
CA GLY A 448 14.58 -24.78 3.38
C GLY A 448 13.78 -24.41 2.13
N ASP A 449 12.53 -23.97 2.25
CA ASP A 449 11.71 -23.49 1.13
C ASP A 449 11.08 -22.12 1.42
N VAL A 450 10.72 -21.43 0.35
CA VAL A 450 10.06 -20.11 0.35
C VAL A 450 8.56 -20.33 0.48
N ASN A 451 7.96 -19.83 1.57
CA ASN A 451 6.53 -19.92 1.81
C ASN A 451 5.74 -19.19 0.69
N PRO A 452 4.57 -19.67 0.23
CA PRO A 452 3.70 -18.94 -0.72
C PRO A 452 3.50 -17.46 -0.39
N LEU A 453 3.34 -17.10 0.89
CA LEU A 453 3.23 -15.69 1.31
C LEU A 453 4.51 -14.91 1.02
N GLU A 454 5.69 -15.47 1.33
CA GLU A 454 6.98 -14.83 1.06
C GLU A 454 7.20 -14.62 -0.45
N ARG A 455 6.74 -15.57 -1.27
CA ARG A 455 6.75 -15.44 -2.74
C ARG A 455 5.85 -14.31 -3.22
N ALA A 456 4.61 -14.23 -2.72
CA ALA A 456 3.66 -13.17 -3.06
C ALA A 456 4.21 -11.78 -2.67
N VAL A 457 4.83 -11.65 -1.50
CA VAL A 457 5.49 -10.42 -1.03
C VAL A 457 6.66 -10.03 -1.94
N LYS A 458 7.52 -10.97 -2.33
CA LYS A 458 8.64 -10.71 -3.26
C LYS A 458 8.16 -10.27 -4.64
N GLU A 459 7.07 -10.86 -5.14
CA GLU A 459 6.50 -10.51 -6.44
C GLU A 459 5.82 -9.14 -6.45
N SER A 460 5.02 -8.81 -5.43
CA SER A 460 4.36 -7.50 -5.31
C SER A 460 5.39 -6.38 -5.21
N ARG A 461 6.49 -6.59 -4.46
CA ARG A 461 7.60 -5.64 -4.38
C ARG A 461 8.25 -5.38 -5.74
N LYS A 462 8.56 -6.42 -6.51
CA LYS A 462 9.10 -6.26 -7.88
C LYS A 462 8.15 -5.49 -8.79
N LYS A 463 6.83 -5.62 -8.60
CA LYS A 463 5.84 -4.80 -9.31
C LYS A 463 5.86 -3.36 -8.82
N TYR A 464 5.94 -3.14 -7.51
CA TYR A 464 6.04 -1.81 -6.91
C TYR A 464 7.28 -1.04 -7.37
N GLU A 465 8.45 -1.67 -7.43
CA GLU A 465 9.68 -1.05 -7.94
C GLU A 465 9.49 -0.51 -9.37
N LYS A 466 8.79 -1.26 -10.23
CA LYS A 466 8.47 -0.79 -11.59
C LYS A 466 7.52 0.41 -11.59
N VAL A 467 6.55 0.44 -10.68
CA VAL A 467 5.62 1.57 -10.53
C VAL A 467 6.34 2.79 -10.00
N VAL A 468 7.22 2.65 -9.02
CA VAL A 468 8.04 3.76 -8.50
C VAL A 468 8.95 4.32 -9.57
N LEU A 469 9.64 3.47 -10.35
CA LEU A 469 10.47 3.93 -11.48
C LEU A 469 9.63 4.68 -12.52
N ALA A 470 8.40 4.23 -12.81
CA ALA A 470 7.48 4.94 -13.70
C ALA A 470 6.96 6.26 -13.08
N GLN A 471 6.76 6.31 -11.76
CA GLN A 471 6.34 7.53 -11.09
C GLN A 471 7.47 8.56 -11.01
N GLU A 472 8.72 8.12 -10.88
CA GLU A 472 9.90 8.98 -10.92
C GLU A 472 10.08 9.63 -12.29
N THR A 473 9.81 8.91 -13.39
CA THR A 473 9.82 9.54 -14.72
C THR A 473 8.69 10.57 -14.87
N ILE A 474 7.49 10.30 -14.35
CA ILE A 474 6.38 11.27 -14.33
C ILE A 474 6.75 12.51 -13.51
N ASN A 475 7.30 12.33 -12.32
CA ASN A 475 7.70 13.43 -11.45
C ASN A 475 8.84 14.26 -12.06
N GLY A 476 9.77 13.61 -12.78
CA GLY A 476 10.81 14.30 -13.56
C GLY A 476 10.26 15.13 -14.72
N VAL A 477 9.16 14.68 -15.34
CA VAL A 477 8.46 15.42 -16.41
C VAL A 477 7.56 16.52 -15.86
N LYS A 478 7.10 16.42 -14.61
CA LYS A 478 6.29 17.44 -13.93
C LYS A 478 7.16 18.66 -13.57
N MET A 479 7.58 19.41 -14.58
CA MET A 479 8.34 20.64 -14.41
C MET A 479 7.46 21.72 -13.76
N GLY A 480 8.03 22.44 -12.80
CA GLY A 480 7.40 23.60 -12.19
C GLY A 480 7.26 24.74 -13.20
N GLY A 481 6.10 25.40 -13.21
CA GLY A 481 5.81 26.54 -14.09
C GLY A 481 4.68 26.26 -15.08
N ILE A 482 3.76 27.22 -15.24
CA ILE A 482 2.65 27.12 -16.19
C ILE A 482 3.19 27.18 -17.62
N ASP A 483 4.20 28.00 -17.86
CA ASP A 483 4.78 28.25 -19.20
C ASP A 483 5.51 27.04 -19.78
N THR A 484 6.25 26.29 -18.94
CA THR A 484 6.95 25.07 -19.35
C THR A 484 5.96 23.98 -19.73
N ASN A 485 4.88 23.83 -18.95
CA ASN A 485 3.78 22.91 -19.25
C ASN A 485 3.02 23.32 -20.52
N LEU A 486 2.81 24.63 -20.75
CA LEU A 486 2.19 25.15 -21.98
C LEU A 486 3.06 24.88 -23.22
N ALA A 487 4.38 25.06 -23.12
CA ALA A 487 5.32 24.78 -24.21
C ALA A 487 5.35 23.28 -24.56
N VAL A 488 5.40 22.41 -23.56
CA VAL A 488 5.31 20.95 -23.74
C VAL A 488 3.98 20.56 -24.39
N MET A 489 2.87 21.14 -23.93
CA MET A 489 1.54 20.89 -24.52
C MET A 489 1.48 21.34 -25.99
N LYS A 490 2.05 22.50 -26.32
CA LYS A 490 2.09 22.99 -27.69
C LYS A 490 2.84 22.03 -28.61
N GLU A 491 4.03 21.59 -28.22
CA GLU A 491 4.85 20.62 -28.98
C GLU A 491 4.14 19.26 -29.15
N LEU A 492 3.50 18.74 -28.10
CA LEU A 492 2.72 17.49 -28.19
C LEU A 492 1.46 17.65 -29.07
N MET A 493 0.89 18.85 -29.14
CA MET A 493 -0.27 19.16 -29.96
C MET A 493 0.09 19.49 -31.41
N LEU A 494 1.33 19.83 -31.75
CA LEU A 494 1.75 20.09 -33.14
C LEU A 494 1.31 18.98 -34.13
N PRO A 495 1.62 17.69 -33.90
CA PRO A 495 1.19 16.64 -34.83
C PRO A 495 -0.35 16.50 -34.90
N ILE A 496 -1.06 16.80 -33.81
CA ILE A 496 -2.52 16.80 -33.78
C ILE A 496 -3.08 18.00 -34.57
N MET A 497 -2.47 19.18 -34.44
CA MET A 497 -2.88 20.38 -35.18
C MET A 497 -2.59 20.25 -36.68
N GLU A 498 -1.46 19.68 -37.07
CA GLU A 498 -1.13 19.42 -38.48
C GLU A 498 -2.13 18.45 -39.12
N THR A 499 -2.42 17.35 -38.44
CA THR A 499 -3.45 16.38 -38.90
C THR A 499 -4.85 17.00 -38.93
N TRP A 500 -5.20 17.81 -37.92
CA TRP A 500 -6.47 18.55 -37.88
C TRP A 500 -6.60 19.55 -39.04
N ASN A 501 -5.54 20.29 -39.36
CA ASN A 501 -5.53 21.22 -40.48
C ASN A 501 -5.67 20.52 -41.84
N LEU A 502 -5.08 19.32 -41.99
CA LEU A 502 -5.29 18.49 -43.19
C LEU A 502 -6.74 18.01 -43.31
N ILE A 503 -7.36 17.60 -42.20
CA ILE A 503 -8.78 17.22 -42.18
C ILE A 503 -9.65 18.42 -42.52
N LEU A 504 -9.35 19.60 -41.96
CA LEU A 504 -10.08 20.83 -42.26
C LEU A 504 -9.97 21.21 -43.75
N SER A 505 -8.79 21.12 -44.37
CA SER A 505 -8.64 21.46 -45.79
C SER A 505 -9.47 20.54 -46.70
N VAL A 506 -9.59 19.27 -46.31
CA VAL A 506 -10.44 18.27 -46.97
C VAL A 506 -11.93 18.55 -46.75
N VAL A 507 -12.34 19.00 -45.55
CA VAL A 507 -13.74 19.33 -45.21
C VAL A 507 -14.19 20.65 -45.84
N TYR A 508 -13.31 21.65 -45.92
CA TYR A 508 -13.60 22.96 -46.51
C TYR A 508 -13.43 22.99 -48.04
N TRP A 509 -12.99 21.88 -48.64
CA TRP A 509 -12.78 21.75 -50.09
C TRP A 509 -11.73 22.72 -50.64
N ASP A 510 -10.67 22.99 -49.87
CA ASP A 510 -9.57 23.86 -50.32
C ASP A 510 -8.90 23.29 -51.59
N ASP A 511 -8.68 21.97 -51.61
CA ASP A 511 -8.32 21.18 -52.80
C ASP A 511 -9.53 20.37 -53.29
N PRO A 512 -10.25 20.81 -54.34
CA PRO A 512 -11.52 20.20 -54.74
C PRO A 512 -11.36 18.77 -55.28
N THR A 513 -10.21 18.46 -55.91
CA THR A 513 -9.93 17.13 -56.47
C THR A 513 -9.67 16.10 -55.38
N LYS A 514 -8.80 16.41 -54.40
CA LYS A 514 -8.50 15.53 -53.25
C LYS A 514 -9.73 15.31 -52.37
N SER A 515 -10.49 16.37 -52.11
CA SER A 515 -11.71 16.31 -51.30
C SER A 515 -12.81 15.49 -51.98
N SER A 516 -12.94 15.60 -53.30
CA SER A 516 -13.85 14.76 -54.10
C SER A 516 -13.50 13.28 -54.05
N VAL A 517 -12.22 12.93 -54.26
CA VAL A 517 -11.73 11.55 -54.18
C VAL A 517 -11.96 10.97 -52.78
N PHE A 518 -11.64 11.74 -51.74
CA PHE A 518 -11.88 11.34 -50.35
C PHE A 518 -13.37 11.10 -50.07
N CYS A 519 -14.26 11.99 -50.53
CA CYS A 519 -15.71 11.85 -50.40
C CYS A 519 -16.23 10.57 -51.09
N LEU A 520 -15.78 10.28 -52.30
CA LEU A 520 -16.21 9.09 -53.06
C LEU A 520 -15.72 7.79 -52.41
N LEU A 521 -14.48 7.75 -51.92
CA LEU A 521 -13.94 6.57 -51.24
C LEU A 521 -14.65 6.30 -49.90
N THR A 522 -14.84 7.34 -49.08
CA THR A 522 -15.50 7.21 -47.78
C THR A 522 -16.97 6.83 -47.92
N THR A 523 -17.70 7.42 -48.87
CA THR A 523 -19.09 7.02 -49.17
C THR A 523 -19.18 5.58 -49.64
N PHE A 524 -18.25 5.12 -50.49
CA PHE A 524 -18.18 3.71 -50.92
C PHE A 524 -17.93 2.76 -49.74
N ILE A 525 -17.02 3.10 -48.82
CA ILE A 525 -16.72 2.32 -47.62
C ILE A 525 -17.94 2.22 -46.70
N ILE A 526 -18.66 3.33 -46.47
CA ILE A 526 -19.87 3.36 -45.64
C ILE A 526 -20.97 2.53 -46.29
N TRP A 527 -21.17 2.67 -47.60
CA TRP A 527 -22.21 1.98 -48.36
C TRP A 527 -22.01 0.44 -48.36
N ARG A 528 -20.75 -0.02 -48.45
CA ARG A 528 -20.38 -1.45 -48.35
C ARG A 528 -20.36 -1.99 -46.92
N GLY A 529 -20.52 -1.13 -45.90
CA GLY A 529 -20.46 -1.51 -44.49
C GLY A 529 -19.05 -1.84 -43.99
N TRP A 530 -18.00 -1.34 -44.66
CA TRP A 530 -16.61 -1.69 -44.36
C TRP A 530 -15.96 -0.87 -43.24
N LEU A 531 -16.70 0.04 -42.62
CA LEU A 531 -16.19 0.90 -41.54
C LEU A 531 -15.51 0.11 -40.43
N VAL A 532 -16.10 -1.02 -40.00
CA VAL A 532 -15.54 -1.87 -38.94
C VAL A 532 -14.15 -2.41 -39.32
N TYR A 533 -13.95 -2.82 -40.57
CA TYR A 533 -12.66 -3.33 -41.04
C TYR A 533 -11.62 -2.23 -41.16
N VAL A 534 -12.01 -1.01 -41.54
CA VAL A 534 -11.10 0.15 -41.58
C VAL A 534 -10.62 0.51 -40.19
N PHE A 535 -11.51 0.53 -39.19
CA PHE A 535 -11.12 0.74 -37.79
C PHE A 535 -10.21 -0.39 -37.28
N ALA A 536 -10.54 -1.64 -37.57
CA ALA A 536 -9.71 -2.79 -37.19
C ALA A 536 -8.30 -2.72 -37.82
N LEU A 537 -8.21 -2.35 -39.10
CA LEU A 537 -6.94 -2.19 -39.81
C LEU A 537 -6.11 -1.04 -39.24
N ALA A 538 -6.73 0.09 -38.88
CA ALA A 538 -6.05 1.22 -38.25
C ALA A 538 -5.49 0.85 -36.87
N SER A 539 -6.27 0.12 -36.06
CA SER A 539 -5.79 -0.41 -34.77
C SER A 539 -4.63 -1.39 -34.95
N LEU A 540 -4.70 -2.27 -35.95
CA LEU A 540 -3.66 -3.23 -36.25
C LEU A 540 -2.38 -2.55 -36.77
N PHE A 541 -2.52 -1.52 -37.62
CA PHE A 541 -1.40 -0.70 -38.07
C PHE A 541 -0.74 0.04 -36.90
N SER A 542 -1.52 0.62 -35.99
CA SER A 542 -0.99 1.26 -34.78
C SER A 542 -0.21 0.26 -33.91
N ALA A 543 -0.74 -0.95 -33.72
CA ALA A 543 -0.05 -2.00 -32.97
C ALA A 543 1.26 -2.45 -33.67
N ILE A 544 1.23 -2.66 -35.00
CA ILE A 544 2.43 -2.98 -35.78
C ILE A 544 3.45 -1.85 -35.69
N PHE A 545 3.02 -0.59 -35.79
CA PHE A 545 3.90 0.57 -35.65
C PHE A 545 4.54 0.62 -34.25
N MET A 546 3.81 0.32 -33.19
CA MET A 546 4.37 0.21 -31.83
C MET A 546 5.41 -0.92 -31.71
N VAL A 547 5.17 -2.06 -32.36
CA VAL A 547 6.14 -3.18 -32.36
C VAL A 547 7.37 -2.86 -33.21
N LEU A 548 7.18 -2.27 -34.39
CA LEU A 548 8.27 -1.86 -35.27
C LEU A 548 9.15 -0.81 -34.60
N THR A 549 8.55 0.25 -34.06
CA THR A 549 9.30 1.25 -33.28
C THR A 549 10.06 0.58 -32.14
N ARG A 550 9.44 -0.32 -31.36
CA ARG A 550 10.15 -1.10 -30.34
C ARG A 550 11.32 -1.95 -30.88
N CYS A 551 11.19 -2.54 -32.07
CA CYS A 551 12.24 -3.33 -32.71
C CYS A 551 13.41 -2.46 -33.19
N PHE A 552 13.11 -1.29 -33.77
CA PHE A 552 14.12 -0.33 -34.26
C PHE A 552 14.76 0.48 -33.13
N SER A 553 14.07 0.72 -32.02
CA SER A 553 14.58 1.45 -30.84
C SER A 553 15.53 0.65 -29.95
N ARG A 554 15.94 -0.57 -30.33
CA ARG A 554 16.97 -1.33 -29.60
C ARG A 554 18.34 -0.63 -29.62
N GLU A 555 18.57 0.26 -30.58
CA GLU A 555 19.65 1.26 -30.51
C GLU A 555 19.09 2.54 -29.87
N LYS A 556 19.63 2.83 -28.69
CA LYS A 556 19.20 3.85 -27.74
C LYS A 556 19.22 5.26 -28.35
N LEU A 557 18.12 5.67 -28.99
CA LEU A 557 17.83 7.08 -29.22
C LEU A 557 16.64 7.42 -28.34
N MET A 558 16.93 7.92 -27.13
CA MET A 558 15.93 8.69 -26.40
C MET A 558 15.60 9.87 -27.30
N ILE A 559 14.43 9.82 -27.95
CA ILE A 559 13.86 10.99 -28.62
C ILE A 559 13.45 11.92 -27.48
N GLU A 560 14.42 12.63 -26.91
CA GLU A 560 14.15 13.73 -26.01
C GLU A 560 13.33 14.74 -26.78
N LEU A 561 12.11 15.02 -26.31
CA LEU A 561 11.29 16.09 -26.86
C LEU A 561 12.04 17.38 -26.63
N LYS A 562 12.74 17.87 -27.67
CA LYS A 562 13.55 19.09 -27.59
C LYS A 562 12.62 20.29 -27.58
N VAL A 563 12.11 20.61 -26.40
CA VAL A 563 11.29 21.80 -26.18
C VAL A 563 12.19 23.01 -26.24
N THR A 564 11.93 23.92 -27.18
CA THR A 564 12.55 25.25 -27.16
C THR A 564 11.97 26.02 -25.98
N ALA A 565 12.82 26.44 -25.04
CA ALA A 565 12.37 27.22 -23.89
C ALA A 565 11.76 28.53 -24.40
N PRO A 566 10.52 28.88 -24.00
CA PRO A 566 9.92 30.15 -24.39
C PRO A 566 10.73 31.32 -23.80
N PRO A 567 10.68 32.50 -24.43
CA PRO A 567 11.29 33.71 -23.88
C PRO A 567 10.72 34.00 -22.48
N PRO A 568 11.53 34.51 -21.53
CA PRO A 568 11.07 34.77 -20.17
C PRO A 568 9.94 35.80 -20.18
N MET A 569 8.71 35.37 -19.86
CA MET A 569 7.57 36.26 -19.68
C MET A 569 7.61 36.91 -18.29
N ASN A 570 7.16 38.15 -18.21
CA ASN A 570 7.07 38.87 -16.93
C ASN A 570 5.84 38.36 -16.15
N THR A 571 5.87 38.41 -14.81
CA THR A 571 4.78 37.87 -13.94
C THR A 571 3.39 38.45 -14.26
N MET A 572 3.35 39.67 -14.79
CA MET A 572 2.12 40.34 -15.22
C MET A 572 1.58 39.80 -16.56
N GLU A 573 2.44 39.40 -17.49
CA GLU A 573 2.03 38.82 -18.78
C GLU A 573 1.44 37.42 -18.61
N GLN A 574 2.01 36.63 -17.68
CA GLN A 574 1.45 35.32 -17.28
C GLN A 574 0.04 35.46 -16.70
N LEU A 575 -0.15 36.42 -15.77
CA LEU A 575 -1.47 36.67 -15.19
C LEU A 575 -2.49 37.14 -16.24
N LEU A 576 -2.05 37.97 -17.19
CA LEU A 576 -2.90 38.47 -18.27
C LEU A 576 -3.29 37.34 -19.24
N ALA A 577 -2.37 36.43 -19.58
CA ALA A 577 -2.65 35.26 -20.40
C ALA A 577 -3.65 34.31 -19.72
N VAL A 578 -3.49 34.06 -18.42
CA VAL A 578 -4.44 33.26 -17.64
C VAL A 578 -5.80 33.94 -17.54
N GLN A 579 -5.84 35.25 -17.28
CA GLN A 579 -7.08 36.01 -17.18
C GLN A 579 -7.85 36.03 -18.50
N ASN A 580 -7.14 36.17 -19.63
CA ASN A 580 -7.75 36.08 -20.96
C ASN A 580 -8.27 34.67 -21.27
N GLY A 581 -7.54 33.63 -20.87
CA GLY A 581 -8.03 32.25 -21.02
C GLY A 581 -9.26 31.95 -20.18
N ILE A 582 -9.30 32.47 -18.94
CA ILE A 582 -10.48 32.33 -18.05
C ILE A 582 -11.68 33.10 -18.60
N SER A 583 -11.49 34.31 -19.11
CA SER A 583 -12.60 35.09 -19.68
C SER A 583 -13.15 34.47 -20.96
N GLU A 584 -12.30 33.91 -21.82
CA GLU A 584 -12.73 33.18 -23.02
C GLU A 584 -13.51 31.90 -22.64
N LEU A 585 -13.06 31.17 -21.61
CA LEU A 585 -13.78 30.02 -21.08
C LEU A 585 -15.13 30.42 -20.47
N GLU A 586 -15.17 31.50 -19.70
CA GLU A 586 -16.40 32.03 -19.12
C GLU A 586 -17.40 32.40 -20.22
N GLN A 587 -16.95 33.08 -21.27
CA GLN A 587 -17.79 33.42 -22.41
C GLN A 587 -18.31 32.17 -23.12
N ASN A 588 -17.47 31.16 -23.35
CA ASN A 588 -17.89 29.89 -23.94
C ASN A 588 -18.93 29.15 -23.07
N ILE A 589 -18.78 29.18 -21.74
CA ILE A 589 -19.74 28.60 -20.79
C ILE A 589 -21.06 29.38 -20.84
N GLN A 590 -21.01 30.71 -20.89
CA GLN A 590 -22.20 31.55 -21.01
C GLN A 590 -22.94 31.26 -22.31
N ASP A 591 -22.23 31.16 -23.45
CA ASP A 591 -22.81 30.83 -24.74
C ASP A 591 -23.44 29.42 -24.73
N ALA A 592 -22.76 28.44 -24.14
CA ALA A 592 -23.30 27.09 -23.95
C ALA A 592 -24.56 27.08 -23.08
N ASN A 593 -24.59 27.85 -22.00
CA ASN A 593 -25.75 27.99 -21.12
C ASN A 593 -26.94 28.63 -21.86
N ILE A 594 -26.71 29.62 -22.70
CA ILE A 594 -27.74 30.23 -23.54
C ILE A 594 -28.33 29.20 -24.51
N VAL A 595 -27.48 28.38 -25.14
CA VAL A 595 -27.93 27.29 -26.04
C VAL A 595 -28.79 26.29 -25.28
N LEU A 596 -28.36 25.85 -24.09
CA LEU A 596 -29.11 24.92 -23.25
C LEU A 596 -30.47 25.49 -22.80
N LEU A 597 -30.51 26.79 -22.44
CA LEU A 597 -31.75 27.46 -22.06
C LEU A 597 -32.73 27.61 -23.23
N LYS A 598 -32.25 27.84 -24.45
CA LYS A 598 -33.08 27.83 -25.66
C LYS A 598 -33.61 26.43 -25.97
N PHE A 599 -32.76 25.40 -25.84
CA PHE A 599 -33.19 24.01 -26.04
C PHE A 599 -34.24 23.60 -25.01
N ARG A 600 -34.03 23.97 -23.75
CA ARG A 600 -35.02 23.82 -22.67
C ARG A 600 -36.34 24.52 -23.03
N ALA A 601 -36.28 25.73 -23.58
CA ALA A 601 -37.47 26.45 -24.02
C ALA A 601 -38.26 25.74 -25.13
N LEU A 602 -37.54 25.15 -26.10
CA LEU A 602 -38.14 24.35 -27.17
C LEU A 602 -38.75 23.04 -26.66
N LEU A 603 -38.07 22.34 -25.74
CA LEU A 603 -38.55 21.08 -25.17
C LEU A 603 -39.81 21.26 -24.30
N PHE A 604 -39.86 22.32 -23.49
CA PHE A 604 -41.04 22.63 -22.66
C PHE A 604 -42.13 23.40 -23.41
N SER A 605 -41.99 23.58 -24.74
CA SER A 605 -42.95 24.30 -25.57
C SER A 605 -43.28 25.72 -25.07
N LEU A 606 -42.31 26.40 -24.44
CA LEU A 606 -42.47 27.79 -23.97
C LEU A 606 -42.75 28.76 -25.12
N PHE A 607 -42.31 28.41 -26.34
CA PHE A 607 -42.59 29.15 -27.58
C PHE A 607 -43.27 28.24 -28.61
N PRO A 608 -44.62 28.23 -28.70
CA PRO A 608 -45.37 27.20 -29.40
C PRO A 608 -45.07 27.12 -30.91
N GLN A 609 -44.89 28.26 -31.59
CA GLN A 609 -44.62 28.28 -33.04
C GLN A 609 -43.23 27.70 -33.42
N ALA A 610 -42.20 27.96 -32.61
CA ALA A 610 -40.86 27.42 -32.85
C ALA A 610 -40.76 25.95 -32.43
N SER A 611 -41.41 25.59 -31.31
CA SER A 611 -41.42 24.24 -30.76
C SER A 611 -42.20 23.28 -31.67
N GLN A 612 -43.29 23.72 -32.31
CA GLN A 612 -44.03 22.92 -33.28
C GLN A 612 -43.20 22.60 -34.53
N LYS A 613 -42.48 23.59 -35.10
CA LYS A 613 -41.58 23.37 -36.24
C LYS A 613 -40.45 22.39 -35.87
N PHE A 614 -39.90 22.52 -34.67
CA PHE A 614 -38.88 21.63 -34.15
C PHE A 614 -39.40 20.20 -33.94
N ALA A 615 -40.60 20.05 -33.36
CA ALA A 615 -41.25 18.75 -33.16
C ALA A 615 -41.55 18.04 -34.49
N ILE A 616 -42.05 18.76 -35.50
CA ILE A 616 -42.26 18.21 -36.85
C ILE A 616 -40.94 17.71 -37.44
N ALA A 617 -39.85 18.48 -37.30
CA ALA A 617 -38.52 18.06 -37.77
C ALA A 617 -38.03 16.79 -37.05
N ILE A 618 -38.25 16.67 -35.74
CA ILE A 618 -37.93 15.46 -34.97
C ILE A 618 -38.74 14.26 -35.46
N VAL A 619 -40.05 14.42 -35.69
CA VAL A 619 -40.91 13.33 -36.19
C VAL A 619 -40.46 12.86 -37.56
N VAL A 620 -40.11 13.78 -38.47
CA VAL A 620 -39.57 13.43 -39.81
C VAL A 620 -38.22 12.72 -39.70
N ALA A 621 -37.33 13.16 -38.81
CA ALA A 621 -36.07 12.48 -38.56
C ALA A 621 -36.29 11.07 -37.99
N ALA A 622 -37.25 10.92 -37.06
CA ALA A 622 -37.59 9.65 -36.42
C ALA A 622 -38.17 8.65 -37.41
N THR A 623 -39.06 9.08 -38.31
CA THR A 623 -39.62 8.20 -39.35
C THR A 623 -38.54 7.75 -40.32
N MET A 624 -37.65 8.63 -40.76
CA MET A 624 -36.51 8.25 -41.62
C MET A 624 -35.60 7.22 -40.93
N MET A 625 -35.34 7.36 -39.63
CA MET A 625 -34.56 6.40 -38.84
C MET A 625 -35.26 5.03 -38.69
N ALA A 626 -36.60 4.99 -38.64
CA ALA A 626 -37.35 3.76 -38.49
C ALA A 626 -37.42 2.91 -39.77
N PHE A 627 -37.48 3.55 -40.94
CA PHE A 627 -37.72 2.87 -42.22
C PHE A 627 -36.46 2.64 -43.06
N VAL A 628 -35.38 3.41 -42.86
CA VAL A 628 -34.16 3.32 -43.66
C VAL A 628 -33.05 2.60 -42.86
N PRO A 629 -32.40 1.56 -43.42
CA PRO A 629 -31.28 0.91 -42.75
C PRO A 629 -30.16 1.91 -42.40
N GLY A 630 -29.65 1.84 -41.18
CA GLY A 630 -28.71 2.84 -40.63
C GLY A 630 -27.49 3.13 -41.49
N ARG A 631 -26.99 2.15 -42.25
CA ARG A 631 -25.87 2.34 -43.20
C ARG A 631 -26.17 3.36 -44.31
N TYR A 632 -27.38 3.36 -44.85
CA TYR A 632 -27.77 4.29 -45.91
C TYR A 632 -28.06 5.68 -45.35
N LEU A 633 -28.66 5.76 -44.16
CA LEU A 633 -28.80 7.03 -43.44
C LEU A 633 -27.44 7.65 -43.15
N LEU A 634 -26.48 6.85 -42.68
CA LEU A 634 -25.12 7.30 -42.42
C LEU A 634 -24.43 7.80 -43.70
N SER A 635 -24.58 7.08 -44.83
CA SER A 635 -24.07 7.55 -46.12
C SER A 635 -24.70 8.88 -46.55
N VAL A 636 -26.02 9.02 -46.46
CA VAL A 636 -26.72 10.25 -46.85
C VAL A 636 -26.31 11.42 -45.95
N VAL A 637 -26.26 11.22 -44.64
CA VAL A 637 -25.81 12.23 -43.67
C VAL A 637 -24.36 12.62 -43.93
N PHE A 638 -23.49 11.66 -44.23
CA PHE A 638 -22.09 11.92 -44.55
C PHE A 638 -21.93 12.76 -45.83
N VAL A 639 -22.58 12.38 -46.94
CA VAL A 639 -22.56 13.15 -48.19
C VAL A 639 -23.11 14.56 -47.95
N GLU A 640 -24.20 14.66 -47.21
CA GLU A 640 -24.84 15.93 -46.91
C GLU A 640 -23.92 16.87 -46.12
N LEU A 641 -23.23 16.35 -45.09
CA LEU A 641 -22.30 17.11 -44.25
C LEU A 641 -21.03 17.48 -45.02
N PHE A 642 -20.45 16.52 -45.74
CA PHE A 642 -19.16 16.69 -46.38
C PHE A 642 -19.23 17.58 -47.62
N THR A 643 -20.35 17.57 -48.37
CA THR A 643 -20.51 18.42 -49.58
C THR A 643 -21.00 19.83 -49.29
N ARG A 644 -21.24 20.20 -48.01
CA ARG A 644 -21.77 21.52 -47.60
C ARG A 644 -20.99 22.70 -48.17
N TYR A 645 -19.66 22.60 -48.14
CA TYR A 645 -18.74 23.64 -48.59
C TYR A 645 -18.21 23.40 -50.01
N SER A 646 -18.70 22.35 -50.69
CA SER A 646 -18.28 22.04 -52.06
C SER A 646 -18.59 23.22 -53.02
N PRO A 647 -17.73 23.46 -54.03
CA PRO A 647 -17.89 24.60 -54.94
C PRO A 647 -19.30 24.77 -55.55
N PRO A 648 -20.01 23.71 -56.01
CA PRO A 648 -21.34 23.89 -56.61
C PRO A 648 -22.44 24.15 -55.57
N ARG A 649 -22.25 23.75 -54.31
CA ARG A 649 -23.30 23.77 -53.28
C ARG A 649 -23.14 24.88 -52.26
N ARG A 650 -21.94 25.42 -52.09
CA ARG A 650 -21.58 26.44 -51.09
C ARG A 650 -22.58 27.59 -51.00
N ALA A 651 -22.94 28.20 -52.13
CA ALA A 651 -23.89 29.33 -52.16
C ALA A 651 -25.30 28.96 -51.66
N SER A 652 -25.75 27.73 -51.89
CA SER A 652 -27.04 27.24 -51.39
C SER A 652 -26.99 26.92 -49.90
N THR A 653 -25.88 26.32 -49.44
CA THR A 653 -25.65 25.97 -48.05
C THR A 653 -25.54 27.23 -47.18
N GLU A 654 -24.81 28.25 -47.62
CA GLU A 654 -24.69 29.53 -46.90
C GLU A 654 -26.05 30.22 -46.73
N ARG A 655 -26.92 30.17 -47.75
CA ARG A 655 -28.30 30.67 -47.65
C ARG A 655 -29.12 29.88 -46.62
N LEU A 656 -29.00 28.55 -46.59
CA LEU A 656 -29.71 27.69 -45.63
C LEU A 656 -29.20 27.90 -44.20
N ILE A 657 -27.88 27.92 -44.01
CA ILE A 657 -27.24 28.19 -42.71
C ILE A 657 -27.66 29.57 -42.20
N ARG A 658 -27.73 30.58 -43.08
CA ARG A 658 -28.21 31.90 -42.73
C ARG A 658 -29.66 31.87 -42.23
N ARG A 659 -30.57 31.21 -42.96
CA ARG A 659 -31.98 31.07 -42.54
C ARG A 659 -32.12 30.28 -41.22
N LEU A 660 -31.33 29.24 -41.02
CA LEU A 660 -31.30 28.47 -39.78
C LEU A 660 -30.77 29.31 -38.62
N ARG A 661 -29.75 30.14 -38.87
CA ARG A 661 -29.18 31.06 -37.89
C ARG A 661 -30.18 32.17 -37.52
N GLU A 662 -30.86 32.75 -38.50
CA GLU A 662 -31.94 33.72 -38.30
C GLU A 662 -33.09 33.10 -37.48
N TRP A 663 -33.47 31.86 -37.79
CA TRP A 663 -34.44 31.11 -36.99
C TRP A 663 -33.93 30.82 -35.56
N TRP A 664 -32.68 30.41 -35.40
CA TRP A 664 -32.08 30.13 -34.09
C TRP A 664 -31.96 31.38 -33.20
N PHE A 665 -31.61 32.52 -33.78
CA PHE A 665 -31.58 33.79 -33.06
C PHE A 665 -32.97 34.32 -32.73
N SER A 666 -34.00 33.96 -33.50
CA SER A 666 -35.39 34.34 -33.20
C SER A 666 -35.97 33.65 -31.95
N ILE A 667 -35.34 32.58 -31.45
CA ILE A 667 -35.79 31.85 -30.25
C ILE A 667 -35.23 32.52 -28.99
N PRO A 668 -36.07 32.99 -28.04
CA PRO A 668 -35.61 33.54 -26.77
C PRO A 668 -35.09 32.43 -25.83
N ALA A 669 -34.14 32.78 -24.94
CA ALA A 669 -33.71 31.88 -23.88
C ALA A 669 -34.77 31.79 -22.77
N ALA A 670 -34.93 30.62 -22.14
CA ALA A 670 -35.81 30.49 -20.98
C ALA A 670 -35.33 31.41 -19.82
N PRO A 671 -36.24 32.14 -19.15
CA PRO A 671 -35.86 33.05 -18.07
C PRO A 671 -35.30 32.27 -16.89
N VAL A 672 -34.19 32.74 -16.32
CA VAL A 672 -33.56 32.18 -15.13
C VAL A 672 -33.69 33.17 -13.99
N VAL A 673 -34.35 32.77 -12.91
CA VAL A 673 -34.39 33.55 -11.67
C VAL A 673 -33.30 33.01 -10.76
N LEU A 674 -32.25 33.80 -10.54
CA LEU A 674 -31.23 33.49 -9.54
C LEU A 674 -31.81 33.81 -8.16
N LEU A 675 -32.17 32.77 -7.40
CA LEU A 675 -32.53 32.93 -6.00
C LEU A 675 -31.25 33.21 -5.22
N HIS A 676 -30.99 34.48 -4.94
CA HIS A 676 -30.04 34.85 -3.88
C HIS A 676 -30.72 34.64 -2.53
N ASP A 677 -30.15 33.79 -1.69
CA ASP A 677 -30.62 33.60 -0.32
C ASP A 677 -30.63 34.94 0.43
N LYS A 678 -31.83 35.39 0.80
CA LYS A 678 -32.06 36.61 1.59
C LYS A 678 -31.60 36.39 3.03
N ASN A 679 -30.30 36.53 3.29
CA ASN A 679 -29.79 36.76 4.64
C ASN A 679 -29.91 38.25 5.01
N ASN A 680 -31.15 38.74 5.15
CA ASN A 680 -31.44 40.06 5.72
C ASN A 680 -31.89 39.90 7.19
N LYS A 681 -30.92 39.84 8.10
CA LYS A 681 -31.16 40.27 9.50
C LYS A 681 -31.45 41.76 9.47
N LYS A 682 -32.71 42.11 9.71
CA LYS A 682 -33.16 43.44 10.12
C LYS A 682 -32.27 43.93 11.28
N LYS A 683 -31.46 44.97 11.07
CA LYS A 683 -31.15 45.93 12.14
C LYS A 683 -32.21 47.02 12.07
N LYS A 684 -33.07 47.01 13.09
CA LYS A 684 -34.00 48.08 13.43
C LYS A 684 -33.25 48.97 14.43
N ASN A 685 -33.17 50.25 14.09
CA ASN A 685 -32.70 51.41 14.85
C ASN A 685 -31.21 51.48 15.19
#